data_AF-A0A0P4R1C3-F1
#
_entry.id   AF-A0A0P4R1C3-F1
#
_cell.length_a   1.000
_cell.length_b   1.000
_cell.length_c   1.000
_cell.angle_alpha   90.00
_cell.angle_beta   90.00
_cell.angle_gamma   90.00
#
_symmetry.space_group_name_H-M   'P 1'
#
loop_
_entity.id
_entity.type
_entity.pdbx_description
1 polymer ?
#
loop_
_entity_poly.entity_id
_entity_poly.type
_entity_poly.pdbx_seq_one_letter_code
_entity_poly.pdbx_strand_id
1 'polypeptide(L)'
;MAALDEPLKKILGGTTAKVLAEHLDLHTVGDLLHHYPRRYAERGELTRLADLPLDEHVTVVAQVADARVLKFNGGRGQRLEVTLTDGSGRLRLVFFGKGIHKPHKDLLPGRRAMFAGKVSVFHHKLQLAHPEYELLDRTADDGADAVSAFANQLMPIYPACQQMASWKIAKAVDAVLPSAQDAVDPLPEALRDGRALVPLTEALLKIHRPATKADIADARSRLKWDEAFVLQVALARRRRAETQLPAVARRLVKDGLLDAFDAKLPFTLTDGQQKVSREIFDDLATEHPMHRLLQGEVGSGKAQPLDALVLTPRGFRPMGEMSVGTEVVVPSGDLAVVDGVFPQGEREVWRLVLSDGSTVECDDEHLWIVGARGTGERVLTTRALRGDLLGADGRPRWSIAPAAPVDLDGGEARPLDPYEVGRALGDGGARPADRVPDAYRNAPLKDRLAVVQGLMDAGGQPAGGAAVYRAAAAPLAGDLAWLVRSLGGRARLGPVRDGAYDVLVALPDAYPLFRDRAPERAVPGASDGHPEDGAGFRRTIEAIEYVGRKPVQCISVAHPDHAYVTDHFTVTHNTMVALRAMLGVVDSGGQAAMLAPTEVLAQQHHRSITEMMGELAEGGMLGGAERGTKVVLLTGSMGAAARRQALLDLVTGEAGIVVGTHALIEDKVQFHDLGLVVVDEQHRFGVEQRDALRGKGKQPPHLLVMTATPIPRTVAMTVFGDLETSVLDQLPAGRSPIASHVVPAKDKPHFLARAWERVREEVAAGHQGYVVCPRIGDEEDTPKGAKKGASGSKGAAAKASSPEDVAEKRPPLAVLDIADQLTTGPLDGLRVAVLHGRMAPDDKDDVMRRFAAGELDVLVATTVIEVGVNVPNATAMVIMDADRFGVSQLHQLRGRVGRGAAPGLCLLVSEMPEASPARARLAAVAGTLDGFELSRIDLEQRREGDVLGQAQSGVRSSLRMLAVIDDEEVIAAARDEATELVAADPELAGYPELRIALSALLDDEREQYLDKG
;
A
#
# COMPACT_ATOMS: atom_id res chain seq x y z
N MET A 1 22.47 -27.68 25.50
CA MET A 1 22.20 -28.17 24.13
C MET A 1 22.25 -29.69 24.04
N ALA A 2 23.33 -30.39 24.39
CA ALA A 2 23.50 -31.85 24.15
C ALA A 2 22.31 -32.81 24.44
N ALA A 3 21.39 -32.48 25.37
CA ALA A 3 20.16 -33.24 25.61
C ALA A 3 19.00 -32.92 24.64
N LEU A 4 18.97 -31.71 24.07
CA LEU A 4 18.07 -31.29 23.00
C LEU A 4 18.57 -31.79 21.63
N ASP A 5 19.88 -31.75 21.39
CA ASP A 5 20.49 -32.19 20.11
C ASP A 5 20.41 -33.72 19.91
N GLU A 6 19.94 -34.46 20.92
CA GLU A 6 19.85 -35.91 20.90
C GLU A 6 18.86 -36.41 19.81
N PRO A 7 19.28 -37.29 18.88
CA PRO A 7 18.39 -37.78 17.83
C PRO A 7 17.21 -38.60 18.37
N LEU A 8 15.98 -38.25 17.97
CA LEU A 8 14.72 -38.89 18.41
C LEU A 8 14.73 -40.41 18.26
N LYS A 9 15.49 -40.94 17.30
CA LYS A 9 15.71 -42.37 17.07
C LYS A 9 16.24 -43.13 18.30
N LYS A 10 16.98 -42.47 19.20
CA LYS A 10 17.57 -43.06 20.42
C LYS A 10 16.53 -43.24 21.54
N ILE A 11 15.53 -42.36 21.63
CA ILE A 11 14.49 -42.39 22.69
C ILE A 11 13.17 -43.00 22.18
N LEU A 12 12.66 -42.56 21.02
CA LEU A 12 11.35 -42.96 20.49
C LEU A 12 11.38 -44.21 19.59
N GLY A 13 12.58 -44.72 19.32
CA GLY A 13 12.82 -45.84 18.41
C GLY A 13 12.70 -45.47 16.92
N GLY A 14 13.30 -46.30 16.07
CA GLY A 14 13.50 -45.99 14.64
C GLY A 14 12.21 -45.78 13.84
N THR A 15 11.12 -46.48 14.16
CA THR A 15 9.85 -46.35 13.42
C THR A 15 9.16 -45.01 13.71
N THR A 16 9.07 -44.62 14.98
CA THR A 16 8.42 -43.37 15.41
C THR A 16 9.22 -42.16 14.91
N ALA A 17 10.53 -42.15 15.16
CA ALA A 17 11.42 -41.07 14.72
C ALA A 17 11.43 -40.92 13.20
N LYS A 18 11.38 -42.02 12.44
CA LYS A 18 11.29 -41.97 10.98
C LYS A 18 10.00 -41.27 10.49
N VAL A 19 8.85 -41.55 11.13
CA VAL A 19 7.57 -40.89 10.77
C VAL A 19 7.57 -39.41 11.16
N LEU A 20 8.22 -39.05 12.27
CA LEU A 20 8.40 -37.64 12.66
C LEU A 20 9.30 -36.89 11.67
N ALA A 21 10.40 -37.49 11.20
CA ALA A 21 11.25 -36.91 10.17
C ALA A 21 10.53 -36.80 8.81
N GLU A 22 10.02 -37.91 8.24
CA GLU A 22 9.45 -37.93 6.87
C GLU A 22 8.14 -37.13 6.69
N HIS A 23 7.41 -36.81 7.77
CA HIS A 23 6.10 -36.13 7.68
C HIS A 23 5.95 -34.90 8.57
N LEU A 24 6.83 -34.69 9.55
CA LEU A 24 6.84 -33.51 10.41
C LEU A 24 8.21 -32.84 10.51
N ASP A 25 9.24 -33.31 9.81
CA ASP A 25 10.59 -32.74 9.79
C ASP A 25 11.17 -32.48 11.20
N LEU A 26 10.98 -33.43 12.12
CA LEU A 26 11.52 -33.41 13.48
C LEU A 26 12.54 -34.55 13.62
N HIS A 27 13.79 -34.22 13.98
CA HIS A 27 14.92 -35.17 14.00
C HIS A 27 15.53 -35.33 15.40
N THR A 28 15.50 -34.26 16.20
CA THR A 28 16.10 -34.13 17.54
C THR A 28 15.05 -33.99 18.65
N VAL A 29 15.47 -34.20 19.91
CA VAL A 29 14.65 -33.91 21.10
C VAL A 29 14.23 -32.43 21.12
N GLY A 30 15.11 -31.53 20.72
CA GLY A 30 14.84 -30.11 20.54
C GLY A 30 13.68 -29.85 19.58
N ASP A 31 13.71 -30.42 18.38
CA ASP A 31 12.64 -30.23 17.39
C ASP A 31 11.27 -30.63 17.93
N LEU A 32 11.20 -31.75 18.65
CA LEU A 32 9.96 -32.26 19.23
C LEU A 32 9.48 -31.43 20.44
N LEU A 33 10.40 -30.89 21.24
CA LEU A 33 10.07 -29.99 22.35
C LEU A 33 9.70 -28.58 21.90
N HIS A 34 10.08 -28.16 20.70
CA HIS A 34 9.64 -26.88 20.10
C HIS A 34 8.45 -27.06 19.12
N HIS A 35 7.93 -28.28 18.97
CA HIS A 35 6.68 -28.55 18.23
C HIS A 35 5.47 -28.28 19.14
N TYR A 36 5.19 -27.01 19.41
CA TYR A 36 4.23 -26.58 20.45
C TYR A 36 2.76 -26.96 20.16
N PRO A 37 1.90 -27.08 21.20
CA PRO A 37 0.47 -27.26 21.03
C PRO A 37 -0.20 -26.02 20.40
N ARG A 38 -1.04 -26.23 19.38
CA ARG A 38 -1.86 -25.14 18.77
C ARG A 38 -2.91 -24.62 19.74
N ARG A 39 -3.50 -25.51 20.54
CA ARG A 39 -4.56 -25.21 21.52
C ARG A 39 -4.55 -26.21 22.65
N TYR A 40 -5.24 -25.88 23.73
CA TYR A 40 -5.48 -26.76 24.87
C TYR A 40 -6.99 -26.93 25.01
N ALA A 41 -7.46 -28.15 25.29
CA ALA A 41 -8.86 -28.42 25.59
C ALA A 41 -9.02 -28.74 27.07
N GLU A 42 -10.01 -28.15 27.73
CA GLU A 42 -10.33 -28.54 29.11
C GLU A 42 -10.99 -29.94 29.14
N ARG A 43 -10.74 -30.71 30.20
CA ARG A 43 -11.22 -32.09 30.37
C ARG A 43 -12.75 -32.16 30.56
N GLY A 44 -13.48 -32.02 29.45
CA GLY A 44 -14.95 -32.02 29.39
C GLY A 44 -15.51 -31.07 28.35
N GLU A 45 -14.71 -30.13 27.84
CA GLU A 45 -15.05 -29.20 26.77
C GLU A 45 -15.15 -29.94 25.43
N LEU A 46 -16.18 -29.63 24.65
CA LEU A 46 -16.41 -30.22 23.33
C LEU A 46 -15.99 -29.23 22.25
N THR A 47 -15.21 -29.69 21.27
CA THR A 47 -14.81 -28.85 20.12
C THR A 47 -16.05 -28.44 19.33
N ARG A 48 -16.25 -27.14 19.14
CA ARG A 48 -17.36 -26.63 18.32
C ARG A 48 -17.29 -27.22 16.91
N LEU A 49 -18.33 -27.94 16.50
CA LEU A 49 -18.32 -28.72 15.25
C LEU A 49 -18.75 -27.92 14.01
N ALA A 50 -19.26 -26.71 14.21
CA ALA A 50 -19.66 -25.81 13.13
C ALA A 50 -18.46 -25.13 12.45
N ASP A 51 -17.41 -24.81 13.21
CA ASP A 51 -16.32 -23.92 12.79
C ASP A 51 -15.08 -24.71 12.29
N LEU A 52 -15.29 -25.93 11.77
CA LEU A 52 -14.19 -26.82 11.36
C LEU A 52 -13.72 -26.51 9.93
N PRO A 53 -12.42 -26.27 9.69
CA PRO A 53 -11.89 -25.99 8.36
C PRO A 53 -12.10 -27.20 7.43
N LEU A 54 -12.49 -26.93 6.19
CA LEU A 54 -12.67 -27.97 5.16
C LEU A 54 -11.31 -28.49 4.68
N ASP A 55 -11.27 -29.77 4.34
CA ASP A 55 -10.13 -30.51 3.80
C ASP A 55 -8.85 -30.59 4.67
N GLU A 56 -8.80 -29.87 5.80
CA GLU A 56 -7.74 -30.03 6.81
C GLU A 56 -7.84 -31.34 7.60
N HIS A 57 -6.70 -31.81 8.12
CA HIS A 57 -6.63 -32.91 9.08
C HIS A 57 -6.77 -32.37 10.52
N VAL A 58 -7.98 -32.45 11.07
CA VAL A 58 -8.31 -31.86 12.38
C VAL A 58 -8.30 -32.93 13.49
N THR A 59 -8.04 -32.50 14.73
CA THR A 59 -8.30 -33.30 15.94
C THR A 59 -9.41 -32.63 16.77
N VAL A 60 -10.55 -33.32 16.93
CA VAL A 60 -11.75 -32.82 17.63
C VAL A 60 -12.07 -33.65 18.86
N VAL A 61 -12.50 -32.98 19.93
CA VAL A 61 -13.08 -33.62 21.13
C VAL A 61 -14.59 -33.56 21.02
N ALA A 62 -15.29 -34.69 21.07
CA ALA A 62 -16.74 -34.73 20.91
C ALA A 62 -17.40 -35.92 21.61
N GLN A 63 -18.73 -35.83 21.80
CA GLN A 63 -19.54 -36.92 22.34
C GLN A 63 -20.26 -37.66 21.20
N VAL A 64 -20.34 -38.99 21.27
CA VAL A 64 -21.12 -39.80 20.33
C VAL A 64 -22.61 -39.62 20.61
N ALA A 65 -23.36 -39.10 19.64
CA ALA A 65 -24.80 -38.95 19.72
C ALA A 65 -25.55 -40.22 19.24
N ASP A 66 -25.00 -40.92 18.24
CA ASP A 66 -25.64 -42.05 17.56
C ASP A 66 -24.59 -42.87 16.79
N ALA A 67 -24.80 -44.17 16.60
CA ALA A 67 -23.92 -45.05 15.84
C ALA A 67 -24.73 -46.13 15.10
N ARG A 68 -24.67 -46.17 13.76
CA ARG A 68 -25.51 -47.05 12.93
C ARG A 68 -24.71 -47.77 11.85
N VAL A 69 -24.85 -49.08 11.76
CA VAL A 69 -24.32 -49.88 10.63
C VAL A 69 -25.35 -49.91 9.51
N LEU A 70 -25.00 -49.32 8.37
CA LEU A 70 -25.79 -49.37 7.14
C LEU A 70 -25.20 -50.37 6.14
N LYS A 71 -26.06 -50.98 5.34
CA LYS A 71 -25.70 -51.79 4.16
C LYS A 71 -25.76 -50.90 2.92
N PHE A 72 -24.92 -51.16 1.92
CA PHE A 72 -24.97 -50.40 0.66
C PHE A 72 -26.19 -50.79 -0.19
N ASN A 73 -26.94 -49.81 -0.68
CA ASN A 73 -28.04 -50.01 -1.63
C ASN A 73 -27.49 -50.43 -3.00
N GLY A 74 -27.26 -51.74 -3.18
CA GLY A 74 -26.76 -52.35 -4.43
C GLY A 74 -25.34 -52.89 -4.39
N GLY A 75 -24.66 -52.94 -3.23
CA GLY A 75 -23.26 -53.37 -3.14
C GLY A 75 -22.96 -54.35 -1.99
N ARG A 76 -21.96 -55.23 -2.19
CA ARG A 76 -21.44 -56.12 -1.15
C ARG A 76 -20.58 -55.32 -0.15
N GLY A 77 -21.21 -54.76 0.88
CA GLY A 77 -20.49 -54.06 1.95
C GLY A 77 -21.39 -53.56 3.07
N GLN A 78 -20.75 -53.19 4.18
CA GLN A 78 -21.31 -52.41 5.27
C GLN A 78 -20.53 -51.09 5.40
N ARG A 79 -21.18 -50.07 5.97
CA ARG A 79 -20.53 -48.87 6.49
C ARG A 79 -21.07 -48.55 7.89
N LEU A 80 -20.21 -48.12 8.80
CA LEU A 80 -20.61 -47.54 10.09
C LEU A 80 -20.70 -46.03 9.92
N GLU A 81 -21.84 -45.47 10.26
CA GLU A 81 -22.04 -44.02 10.42
C GLU A 81 -22.15 -43.71 11.91
N VAL A 82 -21.14 -43.08 12.48
CA VAL A 82 -21.21 -42.50 13.83
C VAL A 82 -21.57 -41.03 13.67
N THR A 83 -22.49 -40.52 14.48
CA THR A 83 -22.82 -39.08 14.53
C THR A 83 -22.34 -38.53 15.85
N LEU A 84 -21.39 -37.59 15.79
CA LEU A 84 -20.90 -36.83 16.93
C LEU A 84 -21.77 -35.59 17.17
N THR A 85 -21.70 -35.08 18.40
CA THR A 85 -22.19 -33.75 18.75
C THR A 85 -21.33 -33.12 19.86
N ASP A 86 -21.31 -31.80 19.84
CA ASP A 86 -20.82 -30.85 20.82
C ASP A 86 -21.98 -30.15 21.58
N GLY A 87 -23.23 -30.42 21.18
CA GLY A 87 -24.43 -29.71 21.63
C GLY A 87 -24.86 -28.54 20.73
N SER A 88 -24.01 -28.07 19.79
CA SER A 88 -24.29 -26.94 18.88
C SER A 88 -24.47 -27.37 17.41
N GLY A 89 -23.75 -28.42 16.99
CA GLY A 89 -23.74 -28.99 15.66
C GLY A 89 -23.57 -30.51 15.68
N ARG A 90 -23.37 -31.10 14.49
CA ARG A 90 -23.24 -32.55 14.31
C ARG A 90 -22.24 -32.88 13.21
N LEU A 91 -21.23 -33.68 13.55
CA LEU A 91 -20.18 -34.16 12.63
C LEU A 91 -20.36 -35.67 12.42
N ARG A 92 -20.21 -36.17 11.19
CA ARG A 92 -20.39 -37.59 10.86
C ARG A 92 -19.06 -38.31 10.69
N LEU A 93 -18.88 -39.47 11.31
CA LEU A 93 -17.75 -40.36 11.03
C LEU A 93 -18.22 -41.49 10.14
N VAL A 94 -17.44 -41.84 9.12
CA VAL A 94 -17.77 -42.96 8.22
C VAL A 94 -16.61 -43.95 8.15
N PHE A 95 -16.88 -45.21 8.52
CA PHE A 95 -15.94 -46.33 8.41
C PHE A 95 -16.50 -47.38 7.45
N PHE A 96 -15.69 -47.86 6.51
CA PHE A 96 -16.08 -48.84 5.49
C PHE A 96 -15.44 -50.22 5.73
N GLY A 97 -16.14 -51.28 5.30
CA GLY A 97 -15.57 -52.63 5.19
C GLY A 97 -15.16 -53.27 6.52
N LYS A 98 -14.06 -54.05 6.51
CA LYS A 98 -13.60 -54.82 7.69
C LYS A 98 -13.22 -53.95 8.90
N GLY A 99 -12.95 -52.65 8.69
CA GLY A 99 -12.57 -51.72 9.76
C GLY A 99 -13.68 -51.35 10.73
N ILE A 100 -14.92 -51.79 10.50
CA ILE A 100 -16.11 -51.41 11.29
C ILE A 100 -16.16 -52.01 12.69
N HIS A 101 -15.65 -53.23 12.88
CA HIS A 101 -15.94 -54.03 14.08
C HIS A 101 -15.45 -53.41 15.40
N LYS A 102 -14.26 -52.79 15.41
CA LYS A 102 -13.74 -52.09 16.60
C LYS A 102 -14.48 -50.76 16.85
N PRO A 103 -14.55 -49.80 15.91
CA PRO A 103 -15.35 -48.58 16.07
C PRO A 103 -16.80 -48.82 16.51
N HIS A 104 -17.47 -49.87 16.00
CA HIS A 104 -18.85 -50.19 16.39
C HIS A 104 -18.99 -50.71 17.84
N LYS A 105 -17.92 -51.30 18.41
CA LYS A 105 -17.88 -51.71 19.82
C LYS A 105 -17.52 -50.55 20.74
N ASP A 106 -16.60 -49.70 20.29
CA ASP A 106 -15.94 -48.70 21.14
C ASP A 106 -16.70 -47.35 21.14
N LEU A 107 -17.31 -46.95 20.00
CA LEU A 107 -18.01 -45.67 19.82
C LEU A 107 -19.52 -45.80 20.05
N LEU A 108 -19.90 -46.17 21.28
CA LEU A 108 -21.29 -46.23 21.70
C LEU A 108 -21.86 -44.84 22.05
N PRO A 109 -23.17 -44.59 21.83
CA PRO A 109 -23.82 -43.34 22.24
C PRO A 109 -23.55 -42.97 23.70
N GLY A 110 -23.28 -41.69 23.94
CA GLY A 110 -22.89 -41.14 25.25
C GLY A 110 -21.38 -41.10 25.51
N ARG A 111 -20.56 -41.92 24.82
CA ARG A 111 -19.10 -41.91 25.00
C ARG A 111 -18.44 -40.64 24.46
N ARG A 112 -17.39 -40.18 25.13
CA ARG A 112 -16.52 -39.07 24.75
C ARG A 112 -15.17 -39.59 24.25
N ALA A 113 -14.68 -39.00 23.17
CA ALA A 113 -13.41 -39.38 22.56
C ALA A 113 -12.78 -38.21 21.79
N MET A 114 -11.48 -38.34 21.55
CA MET A 114 -10.77 -37.55 20.55
C MET A 114 -10.88 -38.27 19.19
N PHE A 115 -11.10 -37.51 18.12
CA PHE A 115 -11.15 -38.02 16.75
C PHE A 115 -10.20 -37.21 15.87
N ALA A 116 -9.31 -37.87 15.12
CA ALA A 116 -8.38 -37.25 14.18
C ALA A 116 -8.65 -37.73 12.75
N GLY A 117 -8.83 -36.81 11.80
CA GLY A 117 -9.12 -37.16 10.41
C GLY A 117 -9.29 -35.95 9.50
N LYS A 118 -9.33 -36.20 8.18
CA LYS A 118 -9.58 -35.16 7.16
C LYS A 118 -11.05 -34.76 7.16
N VAL A 119 -11.34 -33.45 7.25
CA VAL A 119 -12.70 -32.92 7.13
C VAL A 119 -13.13 -32.96 5.66
N SER A 120 -14.30 -33.51 5.36
CA SER A 120 -14.86 -33.55 4.02
C SER A 120 -16.36 -33.30 4.05
N VAL A 121 -16.95 -32.84 2.94
CA VAL A 121 -18.40 -32.64 2.81
C VAL A 121 -19.01 -33.79 2.01
N PHE A 122 -20.14 -34.33 2.48
CA PHE A 122 -20.93 -35.31 1.73
C PHE A 122 -22.43 -35.05 1.93
N HIS A 123 -23.15 -34.82 0.83
CA HIS A 123 -24.55 -34.34 0.84
C HIS A 123 -24.78 -33.15 1.79
N HIS A 124 -23.95 -32.10 1.66
CA HIS A 124 -24.00 -30.86 2.47
C HIS A 124 -23.86 -31.09 3.99
N LYS A 125 -23.16 -32.16 4.40
CA LYS A 125 -22.87 -32.45 5.81
C LYS A 125 -21.38 -32.74 5.99
N LEU A 126 -20.80 -32.15 7.03
CA LEU A 126 -19.42 -32.39 7.44
C LEU A 126 -19.25 -33.86 7.87
N GLN A 127 -18.17 -34.48 7.41
CA GLN A 127 -17.78 -35.82 7.83
C GLN A 127 -16.26 -36.03 7.91
N LEU A 128 -15.84 -36.94 8.77
CA LEU A 128 -14.50 -37.55 8.75
C LEU A 128 -14.60 -38.97 8.16
N ALA A 129 -13.85 -39.24 7.11
CA ALA A 129 -13.74 -40.59 6.52
C ALA A 129 -12.57 -41.35 7.17
N HIS A 130 -12.83 -42.52 7.75
CA HIS A 130 -11.84 -43.35 8.46
C HIS A 130 -10.94 -42.57 9.47
N PRO A 131 -11.52 -41.81 10.42
CA PRO A 131 -10.72 -41.14 11.45
C PRO A 131 -10.06 -42.15 12.39
N GLU A 132 -8.86 -41.81 12.89
CA GLU A 132 -8.34 -42.40 14.12
C GLU A 132 -9.08 -41.82 15.33
N TYR A 133 -9.11 -42.54 16.45
CA TYR A 133 -9.71 -42.05 17.70
C TYR A 133 -9.07 -42.65 18.94
N GLU A 134 -9.15 -41.91 20.05
CA GLU A 134 -8.72 -42.31 21.39
C GLU A 134 -9.86 -42.02 22.39
N LEU A 135 -10.27 -43.03 23.17
CA LEU A 135 -11.37 -42.90 24.14
C LEU A 135 -10.93 -42.12 25.39
N LEU A 136 -11.71 -41.11 25.79
CA LEU A 136 -11.44 -40.32 27.01
C LEU A 136 -12.04 -40.98 28.27
N ASP A 137 -13.13 -41.74 28.12
CA ASP A 137 -13.87 -42.36 29.23
C ASP A 137 -13.31 -43.74 29.65
N ARG A 138 -11.98 -43.91 29.75
CA ARG A 138 -11.37 -45.16 30.25
C ARG A 138 -11.54 -45.28 31.77
N THR A 139 -12.51 -46.08 32.19
CA THR A 139 -12.74 -46.44 33.59
C THR A 139 -11.69 -47.41 34.11
N ALA A 140 -10.62 -46.88 34.73
CA ALA A 140 -9.78 -47.44 35.81
C ALA A 140 -9.15 -48.86 35.76
N ASP A 141 -9.59 -49.77 34.88
CA ASP A 141 -9.37 -51.22 35.03
C ASP A 141 -8.30 -51.82 34.07
N ASP A 142 -7.56 -50.96 33.35
CA ASP A 142 -6.51 -51.33 32.38
C ASP A 142 -5.16 -50.64 32.70
N GLY A 143 -4.36 -51.21 33.60
CA GLY A 143 -2.93 -50.91 33.76
C GLY A 143 -2.59 -49.63 34.54
N ALA A 144 -1.72 -49.77 35.55
CA ALA A 144 -1.35 -48.68 36.46
C ALA A 144 -0.60 -47.50 35.78
N ASP A 145 0.10 -47.75 34.67
CA ASP A 145 0.92 -46.75 33.98
C ASP A 145 0.09 -45.67 33.26
N ALA A 146 -1.22 -45.88 33.06
CA ALA A 146 -2.10 -44.95 32.36
C ALA A 146 -2.55 -43.75 33.20
N VAL A 147 -2.32 -43.75 34.52
CA VAL A 147 -2.98 -42.84 35.47
C VAL A 147 -2.29 -41.47 35.59
N SER A 148 -0.96 -41.39 35.40
CA SER A 148 -0.22 -40.13 35.57
C SER A 148 -0.22 -39.23 34.32
N ALA A 149 -0.14 -39.80 33.12
CA ALA A 149 -0.02 -39.04 31.86
C ALA A 149 -1.29 -38.26 31.46
N PHE A 150 -2.45 -38.57 32.06
CA PHE A 150 -3.73 -37.89 31.83
C PHE A 150 -4.26 -37.16 33.09
N ALA A 151 -3.35 -36.75 33.98
CA ALA A 151 -3.70 -36.06 35.23
C ALA A 151 -4.07 -34.57 35.04
N ASN A 152 -3.47 -33.88 34.06
CA ASN A 152 -3.69 -32.45 33.84
C ASN A 152 -5.12 -32.15 33.35
N GLN A 153 -5.68 -31.03 33.80
CA GLN A 153 -7.03 -30.59 33.40
C GLN A 153 -7.07 -30.02 31.97
N LEU A 154 -5.91 -29.60 31.44
CA LEU A 154 -5.72 -29.00 30.12
C LEU A 154 -4.95 -29.98 29.22
N MET A 155 -5.59 -30.43 28.15
CA MET A 155 -5.00 -31.39 27.20
C MET A 155 -4.39 -30.67 25.99
N PRO A 156 -3.08 -30.80 25.72
CA PRO A 156 -2.44 -30.19 24.55
C PRO A 156 -2.90 -30.84 23.23
N ILE A 157 -3.22 -30.01 22.24
CA ILE A 157 -3.56 -30.43 20.87
C ILE A 157 -2.52 -29.88 19.90
N TYR A 158 -1.71 -30.79 19.36
CA TYR A 158 -0.55 -30.53 18.50
C TYR A 158 -0.92 -30.40 17.02
N PRO A 159 -0.10 -29.72 16.20
CA PRO A 159 -0.14 -29.87 14.75
C PRO A 159 0.11 -31.34 14.39
N ALA A 160 -0.85 -31.98 13.71
CA ALA A 160 -0.85 -33.41 13.41
C ALA A 160 -0.83 -33.67 11.89
N CYS A 161 -0.32 -34.85 11.50
CA CYS A 161 -0.38 -35.34 10.12
C CYS A 161 -1.12 -36.68 10.04
N GLN A 162 -1.43 -37.17 8.83
CA GLN A 162 -2.21 -38.39 8.61
C GLN A 162 -1.60 -39.64 9.30
N GLN A 163 -0.28 -39.67 9.45
CA GLN A 163 0.49 -40.75 10.06
C GLN A 163 0.66 -40.56 11.57
N MET A 164 0.70 -39.30 12.04
CA MET A 164 1.00 -38.91 13.41
C MET A 164 -0.07 -37.97 14.00
N ALA A 165 -1.10 -38.59 14.59
CA ALA A 165 -2.18 -37.90 15.30
C ALA A 165 -1.72 -37.25 16.62
N SER A 166 -2.43 -36.21 17.08
CA SER A 166 -2.04 -35.37 18.22
C SER A 166 -1.69 -36.12 19.51
N TRP A 167 -2.38 -37.21 19.85
CA TRP A 167 -2.07 -37.98 21.07
C TRP A 167 -0.85 -38.90 20.91
N LYS A 168 -0.46 -39.25 19.68
CA LYS A 168 0.82 -39.93 19.41
C LYS A 168 1.98 -38.94 19.57
N ILE A 169 1.79 -37.69 19.13
CA ILE A 169 2.74 -36.59 19.38
C ILE A 169 2.86 -36.32 20.88
N ALA A 170 1.74 -36.19 21.61
CA ALA A 170 1.76 -36.02 23.07
C ALA A 170 2.54 -37.13 23.79
N LYS A 171 2.31 -38.40 23.41
CA LYS A 171 3.05 -39.56 23.95
C LYS A 171 4.54 -39.58 23.57
N ALA A 172 4.92 -38.96 22.45
CA ALA A 172 6.30 -38.80 22.05
C ALA A 172 6.98 -37.64 22.81
N VAL A 173 6.31 -36.50 22.98
CA VAL A 173 6.75 -35.38 23.82
C VAL A 173 6.94 -35.85 25.26
N ASP A 174 5.96 -36.55 25.84
CA ASP A 174 6.03 -37.11 27.19
C ASP A 174 7.25 -38.03 27.43
N ALA A 175 7.74 -38.70 26.39
CA ALA A 175 8.91 -39.57 26.47
C ALA A 175 10.25 -38.82 26.38
N VAL A 176 10.28 -37.60 25.83
CA VAL A 176 11.49 -36.76 25.74
C VAL A 176 11.48 -35.58 26.72
N LEU A 177 10.33 -35.22 27.29
CA LEU A 177 10.19 -34.11 28.24
C LEU A 177 11.07 -34.24 29.51
N PRO A 178 11.40 -35.43 30.04
CA PRO A 178 12.40 -35.54 31.10
C PRO A 178 13.78 -35.00 30.69
N SER A 179 14.21 -35.21 29.44
CA SER A 179 15.47 -34.69 28.90
C SER A 179 15.48 -33.15 28.75
N ALA A 180 14.32 -32.49 28.85
CA ALA A 180 14.24 -31.04 28.90
C ALA A 180 14.80 -30.46 30.22
N GLN A 181 14.98 -31.27 31.27
CA GLN A 181 15.59 -30.83 32.53
C GLN A 181 17.10 -30.59 32.38
N ASP A 182 17.75 -31.29 31.44
CA ASP A 182 19.15 -31.10 31.07
C ASP A 182 19.34 -30.04 29.95
N ALA A 183 18.28 -29.28 29.63
CA ALA A 183 18.39 -28.14 28.73
C ALA A 183 19.11 -26.99 29.42
N VAL A 184 20.08 -26.40 28.70
CA VAL A 184 20.79 -25.20 29.13
C VAL A 184 19.96 -24.00 28.71
N ASP A 185 19.67 -23.11 29.66
CA ASP A 185 18.91 -21.88 29.38
C ASP A 185 19.81 -20.89 28.61
N PRO A 186 19.40 -20.42 27.41
CA PRO A 186 20.18 -19.46 26.62
C PRO A 186 20.03 -18.02 27.11
N LEU A 187 19.07 -17.73 27.99
CA LEU A 187 18.82 -16.39 28.53
C LEU A 187 19.56 -16.24 29.87
N PRO A 188 20.50 -15.29 29.99
CA PRO A 188 21.23 -15.05 31.24
C PRO A 188 20.30 -14.71 32.41
N GLU A 189 20.61 -15.22 33.60
CA GLU A 189 19.80 -15.04 34.82
C GLU A 189 19.43 -13.57 35.10
N ALA A 190 20.37 -12.64 34.93
CA ALA A 190 20.11 -11.21 35.13
C ALA A 190 19.05 -10.62 34.18
N LEU A 191 19.00 -11.07 32.92
CA LEU A 191 17.99 -10.64 31.94
C LEU A 191 16.65 -11.36 32.18
N ARG A 192 16.72 -12.64 32.57
CA ARG A 192 15.55 -13.46 32.93
C ARG A 192 14.81 -12.89 34.16
N ASP A 193 15.54 -12.55 35.22
CA ASP A 193 14.97 -12.00 36.46
C ASP A 193 14.43 -10.58 36.30
N GLY A 194 15.11 -9.72 35.52
CA GLY A 194 14.67 -8.35 35.23
C GLY A 194 13.27 -8.27 34.59
N ARG A 195 12.86 -9.34 33.89
CA ARG A 195 11.53 -9.50 33.26
C ARG A 195 10.61 -10.47 33.97
N ALA A 196 10.99 -10.98 35.15
CA ALA A 196 10.27 -12.01 35.90
C ALA A 196 9.93 -13.28 35.07
N LEU A 197 10.78 -13.64 34.11
CA LEU A 197 10.56 -14.77 33.21
C LEU A 197 10.93 -16.10 33.88
N VAL A 198 10.14 -17.13 33.59
CA VAL A 198 10.42 -18.51 34.03
C VAL A 198 11.65 -19.09 33.31
N PRO A 199 12.39 -20.05 33.90
CA PRO A 199 13.46 -20.76 33.21
C PRO A 199 12.96 -21.53 31.98
N LEU A 200 13.85 -21.77 30.99
CA LEU A 200 13.50 -22.48 29.75
C LEU A 200 12.97 -23.90 30.05
N THR A 201 13.57 -24.59 31.03
CA THR A 201 13.15 -25.92 31.49
C THR A 201 11.72 -25.91 32.05
N GLU A 202 11.32 -24.84 32.73
CA GLU A 202 9.97 -24.64 33.24
C GLU A 202 9.00 -24.23 32.12
N ALA A 203 9.41 -23.38 31.18
CA ALA A 203 8.59 -23.00 30.03
C ALA A 203 8.27 -24.21 29.13
N LEU A 204 9.25 -25.06 28.83
CA LEU A 204 9.05 -26.30 28.06
C LEU A 204 8.15 -27.30 28.81
N LEU A 205 8.23 -27.35 30.14
CA LEU A 205 7.30 -28.16 30.94
C LEU A 205 5.89 -27.57 30.94
N LYS A 206 5.74 -26.25 31.15
CA LYS A 206 4.46 -25.53 31.20
C LYS A 206 3.75 -25.49 29.85
N ILE A 207 4.46 -25.40 28.71
CA ILE A 207 3.84 -25.41 27.38
C ILE A 207 3.30 -26.80 27.01
N HIS A 208 3.95 -27.89 27.43
CA HIS A 208 3.50 -29.25 27.10
C HIS A 208 2.59 -29.88 28.15
N ARG A 209 2.76 -29.53 29.43
CA ARG A 209 2.00 -30.04 30.59
C ARG A 209 1.54 -28.91 31.54
N PRO A 210 0.72 -27.95 31.07
CA PRO A 210 0.17 -26.90 31.92
C PRO A 210 -0.81 -27.47 32.96
N ALA A 211 -0.77 -26.98 34.20
CA ALA A 211 -1.78 -27.27 35.22
C ALA A 211 -2.95 -26.27 35.14
N THR A 212 -2.67 -25.05 34.71
CA THR A 212 -3.55 -23.88 34.68
C THR A 212 -3.42 -23.11 33.36
N LYS A 213 -4.34 -22.16 33.12
CA LYS A 213 -4.22 -21.22 31.99
C LYS A 213 -3.12 -20.17 32.18
N ALA A 214 -2.68 -19.92 33.42
CA ALA A 214 -1.55 -19.04 33.71
C ALA A 214 -0.22 -19.67 33.24
N ASP A 215 -0.01 -20.97 33.50
CA ASP A 215 1.19 -21.69 33.04
C ASP A 215 1.40 -21.56 31.52
N ILE A 216 0.31 -21.60 30.74
CA ILE A 216 0.34 -21.43 29.29
C ILE A 216 0.75 -20.00 28.91
N ALA A 217 0.32 -18.99 29.68
CA ALA A 217 0.70 -17.60 29.45
C ALA A 217 2.18 -17.38 29.78
N ASP A 218 2.65 -17.81 30.96
CA ASP A 218 4.06 -17.73 31.38
C ASP A 218 4.98 -18.35 30.33
N ALA A 219 4.67 -19.58 29.89
CA ALA A 219 5.45 -20.32 28.92
C ALA A 219 5.46 -19.63 27.54
N ARG A 220 4.30 -19.12 27.09
CA ARG A 220 4.23 -18.37 25.83
C ARG A 220 5.04 -17.07 25.90
N SER A 221 4.92 -16.30 26.98
CA SER A 221 5.69 -15.07 27.17
C SER A 221 7.19 -15.34 27.15
N ARG A 222 7.65 -16.41 27.83
CA ARG A 222 9.05 -16.82 27.83
C ARG A 222 9.54 -17.29 26.45
N LEU A 223 8.79 -18.15 25.76
CA LEU A 223 9.22 -18.72 24.48
C LEU A 223 9.14 -17.69 23.32
N LYS A 224 8.19 -16.75 23.38
CA LYS A 224 8.16 -15.56 22.49
C LYS A 224 9.37 -14.66 22.73
N TRP A 225 9.71 -14.41 24.01
CA TRP A 225 10.87 -13.61 24.36
C TRP A 225 12.17 -14.22 23.82
N ASP A 226 12.39 -15.53 23.99
CA ASP A 226 13.60 -16.19 23.48
C ASP A 226 13.73 -16.07 21.95
N GLU A 227 12.64 -16.28 21.20
CA GLU A 227 12.63 -16.13 19.74
C GLU A 227 12.90 -14.67 19.32
N ALA A 228 12.29 -13.68 19.99
CA ALA A 228 12.51 -12.27 19.70
C ALA A 228 13.94 -11.82 20.07
N PHE A 229 14.44 -12.23 21.23
CA PHE A 229 15.71 -11.77 21.78
C PHE A 229 16.92 -12.39 21.06
N VAL A 230 16.90 -13.70 20.79
CA VAL A 230 17.99 -14.34 20.02
C VAL A 230 18.06 -13.75 18.61
N LEU A 231 16.91 -13.52 17.96
CA LEU A 231 16.87 -12.83 16.67
C LEU A 231 17.40 -11.40 16.77
N GLN A 232 16.95 -10.60 17.75
CA GLN A 232 17.39 -9.22 17.89
C GLN A 232 18.87 -9.08 18.24
N VAL A 233 19.46 -10.02 18.96
CA VAL A 233 20.92 -10.05 19.19
C VAL A 233 21.67 -10.38 17.90
N ALA A 234 21.16 -11.27 17.03
CA ALA A 234 21.74 -11.49 15.71
C ALA A 234 21.69 -10.22 14.83
N LEU A 235 20.53 -9.56 14.76
CA LEU A 235 20.35 -8.30 14.01
C LEU A 235 21.20 -7.17 14.60
N ALA A 236 21.29 -7.03 15.93
CA ALA A 236 22.15 -6.03 16.56
C ALA A 236 23.64 -6.27 16.29
N ARG A 237 24.12 -7.54 16.29
CA ARG A 237 25.49 -7.87 15.89
C ARG A 237 25.74 -7.54 14.41
N ARG A 238 24.78 -7.83 13.52
CA ARG A 238 24.87 -7.46 12.10
C ARG A 238 24.88 -5.94 11.90
N ARG A 239 23.92 -5.19 12.47
CA ARG A 239 23.90 -3.71 12.44
C ARG A 239 25.24 -3.13 12.94
N ARG A 240 25.81 -3.68 14.02
CA ARG A 240 27.14 -3.28 14.52
C ARG A 240 28.25 -3.60 13.52
N ALA A 241 28.25 -4.77 12.88
CA ALA A 241 29.26 -5.16 11.88
C ALA A 241 29.17 -4.32 10.60
N GLU A 242 27.96 -4.00 10.12
CA GLU A 242 27.72 -3.06 9.02
C GLU A 242 28.19 -1.64 9.40
N THR A 243 27.98 -1.23 10.66
CA THR A 243 28.55 -0.01 11.27
C THR A 243 30.05 -0.14 11.63
N GLN A 244 30.75 -1.17 11.10
CA GLN A 244 32.21 -1.23 11.05
C GLN A 244 32.74 -1.38 9.61
N LEU A 245 31.87 -1.46 8.60
CA LEU A 245 32.27 -1.30 7.20
C LEU A 245 32.53 0.19 6.94
N PRO A 246 33.74 0.60 6.50
CA PRO A 246 34.02 1.99 6.22
C PRO A 246 33.34 2.42 4.91
N ALA A 247 32.53 3.48 4.97
CA ALA A 247 31.95 4.15 3.81
C ALA A 247 32.51 5.57 3.66
N VAL A 248 32.51 6.08 2.42
CA VAL A 248 32.93 7.46 2.12
C VAL A 248 31.81 8.41 2.51
N ALA A 249 31.94 9.09 3.65
CA ALA A 249 30.96 10.07 4.15
C ALA A 249 30.61 11.15 3.10
N ARG A 250 29.44 11.03 2.49
CA ARG A 250 28.88 11.90 1.44
C ARG A 250 28.25 13.16 2.05
N ARG A 251 29.07 13.92 2.78
CA ARG A 251 28.67 15.21 3.39
C ARG A 251 28.31 16.22 2.31
N LEU A 252 27.18 16.90 2.47
CA LEU A 252 26.71 17.93 1.53
C LEU A 252 27.76 19.03 1.32
N VAL A 253 28.07 19.31 0.05
CA VAL A 253 28.96 20.40 -0.34
C VAL A 253 28.12 21.64 -0.63
N LYS A 254 28.47 22.75 0.03
CA LYS A 254 27.80 24.04 -0.17
C LYS A 254 28.13 24.64 -1.53
N ASP A 255 27.16 25.34 -2.10
CA ASP A 255 27.18 25.91 -3.45
C ASP A 255 27.27 24.80 -4.54
N GLY A 256 26.80 23.60 -4.21
CA GLY A 256 26.84 22.42 -5.09
C GLY A 256 25.80 22.41 -6.21
N LEU A 257 25.81 21.32 -6.98
CA LEU A 257 24.80 20.89 -7.94
C LEU A 257 23.42 20.70 -7.27
N LEU A 258 23.36 20.18 -6.05
CA LEU A 258 22.13 20.09 -5.26
C LEU A 258 21.59 21.48 -4.93
N ASP A 259 22.44 22.39 -4.41
CA ASP A 259 22.03 23.77 -4.13
C ASP A 259 21.58 24.49 -5.42
N ALA A 260 22.29 24.27 -6.54
CA ALA A 260 21.93 24.82 -7.86
C ALA A 260 20.64 24.20 -8.44
N PHE A 261 20.30 22.96 -8.08
CA PHE A 261 19.07 22.28 -8.46
C PHE A 261 17.88 22.74 -7.61
N ASP A 262 18.04 22.75 -6.29
CA ASP A 262 17.03 23.26 -5.35
C ASP A 262 16.71 24.74 -5.63
N ALA A 263 17.70 25.55 -6.02
CA ALA A 263 17.51 26.93 -6.49
C ALA A 263 16.82 27.06 -7.86
N LYS A 264 16.77 25.99 -8.66
CA LYS A 264 16.01 25.91 -9.93
C LYS A 264 14.61 25.28 -9.77
N LEU A 265 14.28 24.72 -8.60
CA LEU A 265 13.01 24.02 -8.41
C LEU A 265 11.79 24.96 -8.57
N PRO A 266 10.65 24.47 -9.08
CA PRO A 266 9.42 25.27 -9.15
C PRO A 266 8.66 25.35 -7.81
N PHE A 267 9.19 24.87 -6.67
CA PHE A 267 8.46 24.81 -5.41
C PHE A 267 9.38 24.46 -4.22
N THR A 268 9.04 24.93 -3.01
CA THR A 268 9.61 24.33 -1.78
C THR A 268 8.99 22.95 -1.58
N LEU A 269 9.76 22.12 -0.91
CA LEU A 269 9.42 20.76 -0.53
C LEU A 269 8.49 20.78 0.68
N THR A 270 7.55 19.82 0.79
CA THR A 270 6.68 19.74 1.99
C THR A 270 7.49 19.41 3.24
N ASP A 271 6.97 19.68 4.43
CA ASP A 271 7.68 19.40 5.70
C ASP A 271 8.09 17.92 5.82
N GLY A 272 7.24 17.00 5.35
CA GLY A 272 7.57 15.58 5.22
C GLY A 272 8.77 15.34 4.30
N GLN A 273 8.81 15.97 3.12
CA GLN A 273 9.97 15.85 2.22
C GLN A 273 11.24 16.49 2.78
N GLN A 274 11.13 17.65 3.45
CA GLN A 274 12.28 18.30 4.10
C GLN A 274 12.81 17.48 5.27
N LYS A 275 11.93 16.86 6.07
CA LYS A 275 12.29 15.92 7.15
C LYS A 275 13.01 14.71 6.56
N VAL A 276 12.37 14.01 5.62
CA VAL A 276 12.91 12.78 5.01
C VAL A 276 14.22 13.03 4.24
N SER A 277 14.35 14.15 3.53
CA SER A 277 15.65 14.51 2.92
C SER A 277 16.72 14.78 3.97
N ARG A 278 16.41 15.40 5.12
CA ARG A 278 17.39 15.59 6.21
C ARG A 278 17.84 14.25 6.78
N GLU A 279 16.91 13.34 7.09
CA GLU A 279 17.20 11.97 7.53
C GLU A 279 18.17 11.27 6.55
N ILE A 280 17.90 11.33 5.24
CA ILE A 280 18.79 10.77 4.22
C ILE A 280 20.17 11.48 4.19
N PHE A 281 20.22 12.81 4.31
CA PHE A 281 21.48 13.56 4.28
C PHE A 281 22.35 13.37 5.53
N ASP A 282 21.73 13.23 6.70
CA ASP A 282 22.43 12.99 7.96
C ASP A 282 23.06 11.59 7.96
N ASP A 283 22.36 10.57 7.43
CA ASP A 283 22.92 9.22 7.24
C ASP A 283 24.05 9.20 6.20
N LEU A 284 23.85 9.87 5.05
CA LEU A 284 24.86 10.01 3.99
C LEU A 284 26.14 10.69 4.51
N ALA A 285 26.03 11.55 5.51
CA ALA A 285 27.17 12.23 6.14
C ALA A 285 27.99 11.37 7.13
N THR A 286 27.53 10.14 7.43
CA THR A 286 28.24 9.19 8.32
C THR A 286 29.35 8.43 7.59
N GLU A 287 30.28 7.85 8.36
CA GLU A 287 31.42 7.06 7.84
C GLU A 287 31.07 5.56 7.65
N HIS A 288 29.78 5.23 7.58
CA HIS A 288 29.23 3.88 7.45
C HIS A 288 28.09 3.83 6.40
N PRO A 289 27.71 2.66 5.87
CA PRO A 289 26.67 2.57 4.84
C PRO A 289 25.27 2.89 5.41
N MET A 290 24.54 3.78 4.73
CA MET A 290 23.11 4.03 5.01
C MET A 290 22.28 2.89 4.43
N HIS A 291 21.37 2.29 5.21
CA HIS A 291 20.38 1.31 4.75
C HIS A 291 18.95 1.82 5.05
N ARG A 292 18.40 2.69 4.19
CA ARG A 292 17.12 3.38 4.43
C ARG A 292 16.05 3.04 3.40
N LEU A 293 14.80 2.85 3.86
CA LEU A 293 13.60 2.69 3.05
C LEU A 293 12.80 3.99 2.99
N LEU A 294 12.48 4.43 1.78
CA LEU A 294 11.59 5.53 1.44
C LEU A 294 10.25 4.99 0.94
N GLN A 295 9.16 5.32 1.61
CA GLN A 295 7.79 4.92 1.26
C GLN A 295 6.93 6.14 0.92
N GLY A 296 6.18 6.12 -0.18
CA GLY A 296 5.30 7.25 -0.56
C GLY A 296 4.63 7.13 -1.95
N GLU A 297 3.81 8.13 -2.30
CA GLU A 297 3.10 8.25 -3.59
C GLU A 297 3.52 9.52 -4.39
N VAL A 298 2.97 9.78 -5.59
CA VAL A 298 3.70 10.46 -6.70
C VAL A 298 2.95 11.62 -7.43
N GLY A 299 3.55 12.82 -7.62
CA GLY A 299 3.28 13.77 -8.75
C GLY A 299 3.10 15.30 -8.44
N SER A 300 3.76 16.23 -9.18
CA SER A 300 3.85 17.69 -8.82
C SER A 300 3.79 18.76 -9.94
N GLY A 301 3.15 19.93 -9.66
CA GLY A 301 3.30 21.21 -10.41
C GLY A 301 2.55 22.42 -9.78
N LYS A 302 3.01 23.70 -9.94
CA LYS A 302 2.51 24.91 -9.19
C LYS A 302 2.53 26.34 -9.84
N ALA A 303 2.83 26.60 -11.13
CA ALA A 303 3.24 27.96 -11.59
C ALA A 303 2.15 28.99 -12.03
N GLN A 304 2.38 30.30 -11.81
CA GLN A 304 1.49 31.43 -12.17
C GLN A 304 2.24 32.70 -12.65
N PRO A 305 1.65 33.58 -13.48
CA PRO A 305 2.34 34.78 -13.99
C PRO A 305 2.66 35.82 -12.91
N LEU A 306 3.72 36.61 -13.12
CA LEU A 306 4.19 37.61 -12.15
C LEU A 306 3.15 38.71 -11.84
N ASP A 307 2.18 38.93 -12.71
CA ASP A 307 1.09 39.90 -12.55
C ASP A 307 -0.24 39.30 -12.03
N ALA A 308 -0.32 37.97 -11.82
CA ALA A 308 -1.40 37.40 -11.00
C ALA A 308 -1.31 37.95 -9.57
N LEU A 309 -2.44 38.18 -8.89
CA LEU A 309 -2.40 38.63 -7.49
C LEU A 309 -2.36 37.44 -6.52
N VAL A 310 -1.86 37.68 -5.32
CA VAL A 310 -1.87 36.77 -4.16
C VAL A 310 -2.44 37.54 -2.98
N LEU A 311 -3.30 36.93 -2.18
CA LEU A 311 -3.91 37.57 -1.02
C LEU A 311 -2.96 37.56 0.19
N THR A 312 -2.71 38.73 0.76
CA THR A 312 -1.98 38.94 2.01
C THR A 312 -2.94 39.47 3.09
N PRO A 313 -2.56 39.45 4.39
CA PRO A 313 -3.36 40.09 5.46
C PRO A 313 -3.68 41.58 5.20
N ARG A 314 -2.87 42.24 4.36
CA ARG A 314 -2.99 43.66 3.99
C ARG A 314 -3.63 43.86 2.61
N GLY A 315 -4.36 42.85 2.11
CA GLY A 315 -5.00 42.85 0.79
C GLY A 315 -4.16 42.15 -0.29
N PHE A 316 -4.63 42.24 -1.55
CA PHE A 316 -3.96 41.60 -2.68
C PHE A 316 -2.67 42.31 -3.08
N ARG A 317 -1.64 41.54 -3.42
CA ARG A 317 -0.37 42.02 -3.98
C ARG A 317 0.04 41.18 -5.20
N PRO A 318 0.72 41.74 -6.21
CA PRO A 318 1.24 40.98 -7.34
C PRO A 318 2.12 39.80 -6.89
N MET A 319 2.05 38.70 -7.65
CA MET A 319 2.88 37.51 -7.48
C MET A 319 4.36 37.91 -7.50
N GLY A 320 4.78 38.78 -8.41
CA GLY A 320 6.15 39.31 -8.47
C GLY A 320 6.58 40.22 -7.30
N GLU A 321 5.67 40.60 -6.39
CA GLU A 321 6.02 41.23 -5.10
C GLU A 321 6.21 40.21 -3.96
N MET A 322 5.86 38.94 -4.18
CA MET A 322 6.05 37.90 -3.17
C MET A 322 7.53 37.68 -2.91
N SER A 323 7.89 37.68 -1.63
CA SER A 323 9.24 37.45 -1.14
C SER A 323 9.19 36.58 0.12
N VAL A 324 10.26 35.84 0.40
CA VAL A 324 10.33 34.99 1.60
C VAL A 324 10.13 35.85 2.85
N GLY A 325 9.19 35.46 3.72
CA GLY A 325 8.72 36.27 4.85
C GLY A 325 7.46 37.10 4.57
N THR A 326 6.90 37.07 3.35
CA THR A 326 5.59 37.68 3.06
C THR A 326 4.47 36.81 3.63
N GLU A 327 3.59 37.37 4.46
CA GLU A 327 2.39 36.69 4.91
C GLU A 327 1.36 36.63 3.78
N VAL A 328 0.81 35.44 3.53
CA VAL A 328 -0.27 35.18 2.56
C VAL A 328 -1.38 34.36 3.20
N VAL A 329 -2.57 34.42 2.62
CA VAL A 329 -3.76 33.69 3.09
C VAL A 329 -3.79 32.30 2.47
N VAL A 330 -4.24 31.30 3.23
CA VAL A 330 -4.42 29.90 2.77
C VAL A 330 -5.91 29.54 2.66
N PRO A 331 -6.30 28.41 2.03
CA PRO A 331 -7.70 28.14 1.67
C PRO A 331 -8.66 28.03 2.86
N SER A 332 -8.18 27.55 4.01
CA SER A 332 -8.92 27.50 5.29
C SER A 332 -9.23 28.88 5.87
N GLY A 333 -8.56 29.92 5.39
CA GLY A 333 -8.62 31.29 5.90
C GLY A 333 -7.52 31.65 6.89
N ASP A 334 -6.64 30.71 7.23
CA ASP A 334 -5.47 30.96 8.07
C ASP A 334 -4.40 31.79 7.34
N LEU A 335 -3.42 32.28 8.10
CA LEU A 335 -2.26 32.99 7.58
C LEU A 335 -1.05 32.07 7.56
N ALA A 336 -0.31 32.09 6.45
CA ALA A 336 0.93 31.37 6.30
C ALA A 336 2.03 32.28 5.76
N VAL A 337 3.28 32.00 6.13
CA VAL A 337 4.43 32.74 5.64
C VAL A 337 4.91 32.11 4.33
N VAL A 338 5.15 32.92 3.31
CA VAL A 338 5.85 32.50 2.09
C VAL A 338 7.27 32.09 2.47
N ASP A 339 7.59 30.81 2.31
CA ASP A 339 8.89 30.22 2.67
C ASP A 339 9.82 30.05 1.46
N GLY A 340 9.28 30.12 0.24
CA GLY A 340 10.05 30.07 -1.01
C GLY A 340 9.33 30.75 -2.17
N VAL A 341 10.12 31.32 -3.09
CA VAL A 341 9.66 32.03 -4.30
C VAL A 341 10.50 31.59 -5.48
N PHE A 342 9.86 31.14 -6.55
CA PHE A 342 10.50 30.30 -7.58
C PHE A 342 10.19 30.78 -9.00
N PRO A 343 10.98 31.70 -9.57
CA PRO A 343 10.89 32.08 -10.97
C PRO A 343 10.95 30.86 -11.91
N GLN A 344 10.11 30.85 -12.93
CA GLN A 344 9.92 29.72 -13.86
C GLN A 344 10.04 30.12 -15.34
N GLY A 345 10.62 31.30 -15.60
CA GLY A 345 10.83 31.84 -16.94
C GLY A 345 9.52 32.20 -17.65
N GLU A 346 9.57 32.39 -18.97
CA GLU A 346 8.35 32.61 -19.75
C GLU A 346 7.64 31.31 -20.11
N ARG A 347 6.44 31.08 -19.56
CA ARG A 347 5.57 29.95 -19.92
C ARG A 347 4.32 30.43 -20.66
N GLU A 348 3.65 29.48 -21.33
CA GLU A 348 2.32 29.71 -21.91
C GLU A 348 1.27 29.82 -20.80
N VAL A 349 0.59 30.96 -20.75
CA VAL A 349 -0.38 31.31 -19.71
C VAL A 349 -1.80 31.29 -20.24
N TRP A 350 -2.69 30.76 -19.42
CA TRP A 350 -4.10 30.56 -19.69
C TRP A 350 -4.93 31.22 -18.60
N ARG A 351 -6.06 31.80 -18.97
CA ARG A 351 -7.02 32.45 -18.08
C ARG A 351 -8.25 31.57 -17.92
N LEU A 352 -8.46 31.04 -16.71
CA LEU A 352 -9.72 30.43 -16.32
C LEU A 352 -10.74 31.55 -16.09
N VAL A 353 -11.92 31.47 -16.71
CA VAL A 353 -13.05 32.38 -16.50
C VAL A 353 -14.14 31.63 -15.73
N LEU A 354 -14.63 32.20 -14.63
CA LEU A 354 -15.57 31.55 -13.72
C LEU A 354 -17.00 32.10 -13.85
N SER A 355 -17.99 31.36 -13.36
CA SER A 355 -19.43 31.58 -13.58
C SER A 355 -20.04 32.83 -12.94
N ASP A 356 -19.27 33.53 -12.12
CA ASP A 356 -19.60 34.83 -11.57
C ASP A 356 -18.84 35.97 -12.28
N GLY A 357 -18.05 35.67 -13.31
CA GLY A 357 -17.20 36.62 -14.03
C GLY A 357 -15.88 36.95 -13.33
N SER A 358 -15.43 36.13 -12.37
CA SER A 358 -14.05 36.18 -11.85
C SER A 358 -13.09 35.44 -12.81
N THR A 359 -11.84 35.89 -12.95
CA THR A 359 -10.84 35.29 -13.86
C THR A 359 -9.46 35.12 -13.22
N VAL A 360 -8.83 33.95 -13.36
CA VAL A 360 -7.50 33.67 -12.77
C VAL A 360 -6.54 33.11 -13.83
N GLU A 361 -5.28 33.55 -13.79
CA GLU A 361 -4.26 33.22 -14.79
C GLU A 361 -3.16 32.31 -14.23
N CYS A 362 -2.73 31.34 -15.03
CA CYS A 362 -1.79 30.28 -14.63
C CYS A 362 -1.10 29.63 -15.84
N ASP A 363 -0.10 28.77 -15.64
CA ASP A 363 0.44 27.96 -16.73
C ASP A 363 -0.41 26.70 -17.04
N ASP A 364 -0.09 26.01 -18.14
CA ASP A 364 -0.84 24.84 -18.64
C ASP A 364 -0.72 23.60 -17.71
N GLU A 365 0.28 23.56 -16.83
CA GLU A 365 0.52 22.50 -15.84
C GLU A 365 -0.01 22.83 -14.43
N HIS A 366 -0.47 24.06 -14.19
CA HIS A 366 -1.00 24.46 -12.89
C HIS A 366 -2.16 23.56 -12.49
N LEU A 367 -2.09 22.99 -11.29
CA LEU A 367 -3.12 22.11 -10.75
C LEU A 367 -4.29 22.93 -10.17
N TRP A 368 -5.48 22.33 -10.11
CA TRP A 368 -6.70 23.00 -9.66
C TRP A 368 -7.58 22.04 -8.88
N ILE A 369 -7.89 22.36 -7.62
CA ILE A 369 -8.97 21.66 -6.89
C ILE A 369 -10.32 22.07 -7.49
N VAL A 370 -11.00 21.12 -8.12
CA VAL A 370 -12.31 21.29 -8.76
C VAL A 370 -13.27 20.18 -8.37
N GLY A 371 -14.54 20.52 -8.18
CA GLY A 371 -15.65 19.58 -8.02
C GLY A 371 -16.60 19.71 -9.19
N ALA A 372 -17.05 18.59 -9.75
CA ALA A 372 -18.17 18.56 -10.70
C ALA A 372 -19.48 18.27 -9.97
N ARG A 373 -20.62 18.70 -10.55
CA ARG A 373 -21.95 18.51 -9.95
C ARG A 373 -22.23 17.03 -9.66
N GLY A 374 -22.52 16.71 -8.40
CA GLY A 374 -22.82 15.34 -7.95
C GLY A 374 -21.60 14.44 -7.76
N THR A 375 -20.38 15.00 -7.72
CA THR A 375 -19.14 14.24 -7.46
C THR A 375 -18.23 15.00 -6.49
N GLY A 376 -17.44 14.27 -5.70
CA GLY A 376 -16.41 14.84 -4.85
C GLY A 376 -15.32 15.61 -5.63
N GLU A 377 -14.50 16.34 -4.89
CA GLU A 377 -13.42 17.15 -5.45
C GLU A 377 -12.31 16.29 -6.08
N ARG A 378 -11.61 16.90 -7.03
CA ARG A 378 -10.56 16.30 -7.87
C ARG A 378 -9.50 17.36 -8.12
N VAL A 379 -8.31 16.93 -8.49
CA VAL A 379 -7.24 17.87 -8.87
C VAL A 379 -6.84 17.62 -10.32
N LEU A 380 -6.96 18.65 -11.14
CA LEU A 380 -6.73 18.61 -12.59
C LEU A 380 -5.76 19.72 -13.00
N THR A 381 -4.90 19.48 -13.99
CA THR A 381 -4.09 20.57 -14.58
C THR A 381 -4.96 21.50 -15.42
N THR A 382 -4.51 22.73 -15.64
CA THR A 382 -5.09 23.68 -16.61
C THR A 382 -5.30 23.02 -17.98
N ARG A 383 -4.32 22.23 -18.47
CA ARG A 383 -4.45 21.43 -19.70
C ARG A 383 -5.61 20.43 -19.64
N ALA A 384 -5.76 19.69 -18.54
CA ALA A 384 -6.82 18.72 -18.37
C ALA A 384 -8.20 19.41 -18.30
N LEU A 385 -8.32 20.52 -17.57
CA LEU A 385 -9.53 21.34 -17.55
C LEU A 385 -9.89 21.88 -18.94
N ARG A 386 -8.89 22.33 -19.70
CA ARG A 386 -9.05 22.85 -21.07
C ARG A 386 -9.48 21.76 -22.06
N GLY A 387 -9.10 20.50 -21.83
CA GLY A 387 -9.52 19.34 -22.61
C GLY A 387 -10.93 18.81 -22.30
N ASP A 388 -11.46 19.06 -21.10
CA ASP A 388 -12.73 18.50 -20.60
C ASP A 388 -13.61 19.57 -19.93
N LEU A 389 -13.66 20.78 -20.51
CA LEU A 389 -14.28 21.94 -19.86
C LEU A 389 -15.81 21.87 -19.80
N LEU A 390 -16.44 21.34 -20.86
CA LEU A 390 -17.89 21.30 -21.03
C LEU A 390 -18.39 19.85 -20.97
N GLY A 391 -19.48 19.62 -20.25
CA GLY A 391 -20.21 18.34 -20.27
C GLY A 391 -21.01 18.15 -21.55
N ALA A 392 -21.56 16.93 -21.72
CA ALA A 392 -22.35 16.55 -22.90
C ALA A 392 -23.67 17.33 -23.08
N ASP A 393 -24.12 18.08 -22.06
CA ASP A 393 -25.25 19.03 -22.16
C ASP A 393 -24.82 20.45 -22.60
N GLY A 394 -23.54 20.63 -22.95
CA GLY A 394 -22.95 21.91 -23.34
C GLY A 394 -22.69 22.87 -22.17
N ARG A 395 -22.87 22.44 -20.91
CA ARG A 395 -22.62 23.27 -19.73
C ARG A 395 -21.22 23.02 -19.14
N PRO A 396 -20.60 24.04 -18.53
CA PRO A 396 -19.30 23.88 -17.88
C PRO A 396 -19.33 22.87 -16.74
N ARG A 397 -18.34 21.98 -16.73
CA ARG A 397 -18.29 20.73 -15.96
C ARG A 397 -17.71 20.91 -14.54
N TRP A 398 -16.70 21.77 -14.41
CA TRP A 398 -15.83 21.87 -13.23
C TRP A 398 -16.10 23.13 -12.42
N SER A 399 -16.02 23.06 -11.09
CA SER A 399 -16.21 24.21 -10.21
C SER A 399 -15.20 24.30 -9.07
N ILE A 400 -14.62 25.48 -8.89
CA ILE A 400 -13.65 25.80 -7.85
C ILE A 400 -14.40 26.24 -6.59
N ALA A 401 -13.92 25.86 -5.41
CA ALA A 401 -14.47 26.33 -4.14
C ALA A 401 -14.17 27.83 -3.92
N PRO A 402 -14.99 28.60 -3.18
CA PRO A 402 -14.48 29.79 -2.52
C PRO A 402 -13.51 29.35 -1.40
N ALA A 403 -12.42 30.10 -1.18
CA ALA A 403 -11.70 29.97 0.09
C ALA A 403 -12.52 30.59 1.23
N ALA A 404 -12.14 30.30 2.47
CA ALA A 404 -12.81 30.86 3.63
C ALA A 404 -12.69 32.41 3.68
N PRO A 405 -13.70 33.11 4.22
CA PRO A 405 -13.62 34.55 4.45
C PRO A 405 -12.63 34.87 5.58
N VAL A 406 -11.69 35.78 5.31
CA VAL A 406 -10.63 36.19 6.26
C VAL A 406 -10.75 37.66 6.63
N ASP A 407 -10.29 38.05 7.83
CA ASP A 407 -10.10 39.47 8.14
C ASP A 407 -8.94 40.06 7.32
N LEU A 408 -9.12 41.31 6.88
CA LEU A 408 -8.10 42.09 6.17
C LEU A 408 -7.87 43.37 6.99
N ASP A 409 -6.61 43.75 7.19
CA ASP A 409 -6.27 45.02 7.83
C ASP A 409 -5.36 45.86 6.93
N GLY A 410 -5.98 46.75 6.16
CA GLY A 410 -5.27 47.80 5.44
C GLY A 410 -4.61 48.85 6.34
N GLY A 411 -4.87 48.87 7.66
CA GLY A 411 -4.31 49.83 8.62
C GLY A 411 -4.82 51.27 8.47
N GLU A 412 -5.70 51.54 7.50
CA GLU A 412 -6.21 52.88 7.21
C GLU A 412 -7.29 53.33 8.20
N ALA A 413 -7.24 54.62 8.56
CA ALA A 413 -8.23 55.24 9.44
C ALA A 413 -9.59 55.35 8.73
N ARG A 414 -10.63 54.83 9.38
CA ARG A 414 -12.02 54.81 8.89
C ARG A 414 -12.85 55.85 9.67
N PRO A 415 -13.01 57.08 9.16
CA PRO A 415 -13.65 58.18 9.90
C PRO A 415 -15.19 58.18 9.87
N LEU A 416 -15.81 57.27 9.11
CA LEU A 416 -17.26 57.12 8.96
C LEU A 416 -17.64 55.66 9.26
N ASP A 417 -18.87 55.42 9.70
CA ASP A 417 -19.35 54.05 9.93
C ASP A 417 -19.42 53.27 8.59
N PRO A 418 -18.92 52.03 8.51
CA PRO A 418 -18.89 51.26 7.26
C PRO A 418 -20.28 51.03 6.63
N TYR A 419 -21.35 50.91 7.42
CA TYR A 419 -22.72 50.79 6.90
C TYR A 419 -23.24 52.14 6.38
N GLU A 420 -22.93 53.25 7.07
CA GLU A 420 -23.24 54.59 6.55
C GLU A 420 -22.50 54.90 5.25
N VAL A 421 -21.24 54.44 5.09
CA VAL A 421 -20.49 54.53 3.83
C VAL A 421 -21.17 53.70 2.73
N GLY A 422 -21.54 52.45 3.01
CA GLY A 422 -22.30 51.62 2.06
C GLY A 422 -23.61 52.27 1.62
N ARG A 423 -24.37 52.85 2.56
CA ARG A 423 -25.60 53.58 2.27
C ARG A 423 -25.36 54.85 1.46
N ALA A 424 -24.34 55.65 1.78
CA ALA A 424 -24.03 56.89 1.06
C ALA A 424 -23.63 56.63 -0.41
N LEU A 425 -22.98 55.50 -0.68
CA LEU A 425 -22.68 55.02 -2.05
C LEU A 425 -23.94 54.53 -2.80
N GLY A 426 -24.96 54.05 -2.08
CA GLY A 426 -26.23 53.56 -2.65
C GLY A 426 -27.29 54.65 -2.86
N ASP A 427 -27.41 55.61 -1.94
CA ASP A 427 -28.43 56.68 -1.96
C ASP A 427 -28.16 57.76 -3.04
N GLY A 428 -27.07 57.65 -3.82
CA GLY A 428 -26.74 58.56 -4.93
C GLY A 428 -26.40 60.00 -4.51
N GLY A 429 -26.18 60.23 -3.21
CA GLY A 429 -26.08 61.57 -2.62
C GLY A 429 -24.76 62.28 -2.89
N ALA A 430 -24.78 63.27 -3.79
CA ALA A 430 -23.85 64.42 -3.82
C ALA A 430 -22.32 64.13 -3.69
N ARG A 431 -21.84 63.03 -4.29
CA ARG A 431 -20.42 62.62 -4.40
C ARG A 431 -19.68 62.29 -3.09
N PRO A 432 -19.79 61.05 -2.59
CA PRO A 432 -18.67 60.13 -2.44
C PRO A 432 -18.31 59.47 -3.79
N ALA A 433 -17.19 58.74 -3.87
CA ALA A 433 -16.60 58.25 -5.12
C ALA A 433 -17.43 57.19 -5.85
N ASP A 434 -17.19 57.01 -7.16
CA ASP A 434 -17.74 55.92 -8.00
C ASP A 434 -17.16 54.52 -7.64
N ARG A 435 -16.57 54.37 -6.45
CA ARG A 435 -15.88 53.19 -5.92
C ARG A 435 -15.99 53.12 -4.39
N VAL A 436 -15.87 51.91 -3.86
CA VAL A 436 -15.66 51.70 -2.41
C VAL A 436 -14.20 52.11 -2.09
N PRO A 437 -13.95 53.01 -1.12
CA PRO A 437 -12.58 53.39 -0.78
C PRO A 437 -11.81 52.21 -0.19
N ASP A 438 -10.51 52.11 -0.48
CA ASP A 438 -9.70 50.94 -0.11
C ASP A 438 -9.63 50.69 1.41
N ALA A 439 -9.70 51.74 2.24
CA ALA A 439 -9.89 51.65 3.70
C ALA A 439 -11.08 50.80 4.15
N TYR A 440 -12.14 50.73 3.34
CA TYR A 440 -13.37 49.96 3.60
C TYR A 440 -13.44 48.68 2.76
N ARG A 441 -12.79 48.67 1.59
CA ARG A 441 -12.65 47.47 0.76
C ARG A 441 -11.72 46.45 1.41
N ASN A 442 -10.55 46.86 1.91
CA ASN A 442 -9.56 45.98 2.57
C ASN A 442 -9.72 45.99 4.10
N ALA A 443 -10.97 46.06 4.59
CA ALA A 443 -11.31 46.11 6.01
C ALA A 443 -11.62 44.71 6.59
N PRO A 444 -11.75 44.57 7.92
CA PRO A 444 -12.25 43.35 8.55
C PRO A 444 -13.60 42.89 7.98
N LEU A 445 -13.86 41.59 8.09
CA LEU A 445 -15.02 40.86 7.60
C LEU A 445 -16.34 41.56 7.95
N LYS A 446 -16.46 41.95 9.23
CA LYS A 446 -17.61 42.68 9.79
C LYS A 446 -17.86 44.01 9.07
N ASP A 447 -16.79 44.74 8.74
CA ASP A 447 -16.88 46.09 8.20
C ASP A 447 -17.13 46.06 6.69
N ARG A 448 -16.52 45.11 5.96
CA ARG A 448 -16.90 44.78 4.57
C ARG A 448 -18.35 44.35 4.46
N LEU A 449 -18.82 43.47 5.36
CA LEU A 449 -20.22 43.05 5.41
C LEU A 449 -21.15 44.24 5.67
N ALA A 450 -20.78 45.15 6.58
CA ALA A 450 -21.53 46.37 6.85
C ALA A 450 -21.62 47.30 5.61
N VAL A 451 -20.54 47.44 4.82
CA VAL A 451 -20.58 48.17 3.54
C VAL A 451 -21.53 47.52 2.54
N VAL A 452 -21.48 46.18 2.39
CA VAL A 452 -22.40 45.43 1.51
C VAL A 452 -23.85 45.61 1.97
N GLN A 453 -24.12 45.48 3.27
CA GLN A 453 -25.45 45.71 3.85
C GLN A 453 -25.95 47.14 3.59
N GLY A 454 -25.09 48.16 3.72
CA GLY A 454 -25.47 49.54 3.44
C GLY A 454 -25.85 49.78 1.98
N LEU A 455 -25.08 49.21 1.04
CA LEU A 455 -25.41 49.24 -0.39
C LEU A 455 -26.74 48.53 -0.68
N MET A 456 -26.97 47.37 -0.05
CA MET A 456 -28.19 46.57 -0.24
C MET A 456 -29.43 47.21 0.38
N ASP A 457 -29.36 47.79 1.57
CA ASP A 457 -30.51 48.46 2.19
C ASP A 457 -30.89 49.75 1.45
N ALA A 458 -29.92 50.48 0.89
CA ALA A 458 -30.16 51.66 0.07
C ALA A 458 -30.73 51.34 -1.33
N GLY A 459 -30.07 50.45 -2.10
CA GLY A 459 -30.39 50.21 -3.53
C GLY A 459 -30.73 48.76 -3.91
N GLY A 460 -30.50 47.79 -3.03
CA GLY A 460 -30.68 46.36 -3.31
C GLY A 460 -32.14 45.92 -3.39
N GLN A 461 -32.43 45.03 -4.34
CA GLN A 461 -33.72 44.36 -4.53
C GLN A 461 -33.57 42.85 -4.25
N PRO A 462 -34.42 42.22 -3.43
CA PRO A 462 -34.32 40.79 -3.16
C PRO A 462 -34.70 39.96 -4.41
N ALA A 463 -34.02 38.82 -4.59
CA ALA A 463 -34.09 37.98 -5.77
C ALA A 463 -33.89 36.49 -5.42
N GLY A 464 -34.81 35.91 -4.65
CA GLY A 464 -34.92 34.45 -4.49
C GLY A 464 -33.70 33.77 -3.85
N GLY A 465 -33.25 34.26 -2.68
CA GLY A 465 -32.03 33.80 -2.01
C GLY A 465 -30.76 34.56 -2.42
N ALA A 466 -30.86 35.41 -3.43
CA ALA A 466 -29.87 36.42 -3.80
C ALA A 466 -30.48 37.83 -3.67
N ALA A 467 -29.70 38.86 -3.97
CA ALA A 467 -30.15 40.23 -4.20
C ALA A 467 -29.55 40.78 -5.50
N VAL A 468 -30.22 41.73 -6.15
CA VAL A 468 -29.68 42.49 -7.29
C VAL A 468 -29.50 43.95 -6.86
N TYR A 469 -28.31 44.48 -7.06
CA TYR A 469 -27.99 45.90 -6.86
C TYR A 469 -27.62 46.55 -8.20
N ARG A 470 -28.24 47.68 -8.53
CA ARG A 470 -27.94 48.44 -9.76
C ARG A 470 -26.89 49.50 -9.48
N ALA A 471 -25.64 49.20 -9.79
CA ALA A 471 -24.54 50.15 -9.71
C ALA A 471 -24.61 51.14 -10.90
N ALA A 472 -24.57 52.44 -10.61
CA ALA A 472 -24.59 53.48 -11.64
C ALA A 472 -23.30 53.54 -12.49
N ALA A 473 -22.20 52.95 -12.02
CA ALA A 473 -20.92 52.91 -12.71
C ALA A 473 -20.22 51.55 -12.55
N ALA A 474 -19.45 51.15 -13.56
CA ALA A 474 -18.69 49.90 -13.58
C ALA A 474 -17.72 49.70 -12.39
N PRO A 475 -17.01 50.72 -11.88
CA PRO A 475 -16.04 50.51 -10.80
C PRO A 475 -16.72 50.10 -9.47
N LEU A 476 -17.80 50.78 -9.07
CA LEU A 476 -18.63 50.38 -7.90
C LEU A 476 -19.20 48.97 -8.06
N ALA A 477 -19.58 48.58 -9.29
CA ALA A 477 -20.03 47.22 -9.58
C ALA A 477 -18.93 46.17 -9.34
N GLY A 478 -17.70 46.49 -9.75
CA GLY A 478 -16.51 45.66 -9.50
C GLY A 478 -16.13 45.57 -8.03
N ASP A 479 -16.15 46.68 -7.30
CA ASP A 479 -15.84 46.71 -5.86
C ASP A 479 -16.88 45.93 -5.05
N LEU A 480 -18.18 46.09 -5.34
CA LEU A 480 -19.24 45.30 -4.71
C LEU A 480 -19.07 43.80 -4.99
N ALA A 481 -18.73 43.43 -6.23
CA ALA A 481 -18.50 42.03 -6.57
C ALA A 481 -17.25 41.45 -5.88
N TRP A 482 -16.18 42.23 -5.76
CA TRP A 482 -14.99 41.86 -5.01
C TRP A 482 -15.30 41.70 -3.51
N LEU A 483 -16.07 42.64 -2.92
CA LEU A 483 -16.50 42.58 -1.52
C LEU A 483 -17.23 41.26 -1.24
N VAL A 484 -18.24 40.94 -2.04
CA VAL A 484 -19.05 39.72 -1.89
C VAL A 484 -18.21 38.45 -2.03
N ARG A 485 -17.30 38.39 -3.01
CA ARG A 485 -16.36 37.25 -3.17
C ARG A 485 -15.44 37.11 -1.95
N SER A 486 -14.95 38.22 -1.40
CA SER A 486 -14.10 38.23 -0.19
C SER A 486 -14.83 37.83 1.10
N LEU A 487 -16.17 37.76 1.07
CA LEU A 487 -17.05 37.24 2.12
C LEU A 487 -17.49 35.78 1.84
N GLY A 488 -16.82 35.07 0.91
CA GLY A 488 -17.16 33.70 0.51
C GLY A 488 -18.41 33.58 -0.37
N GLY A 489 -18.94 34.72 -0.82
CA GLY A 489 -20.12 34.79 -1.67
C GLY A 489 -19.84 34.67 -3.17
N ARG A 490 -20.91 34.81 -3.96
CA ARG A 490 -20.87 34.87 -5.42
C ARG A 490 -21.47 36.18 -5.90
N ALA A 491 -20.77 36.87 -6.81
CA ALA A 491 -21.26 38.11 -7.40
C ALA A 491 -21.03 38.13 -8.91
N ARG A 492 -22.12 38.22 -9.68
CA ARG A 492 -22.13 38.27 -11.14
C ARG A 492 -22.57 39.64 -11.64
N LEU A 493 -21.75 40.28 -12.47
CA LEU A 493 -22.05 41.56 -13.10
C LEU A 493 -22.77 41.34 -14.45
N GLY A 494 -23.78 42.14 -14.74
CA GLY A 494 -24.41 42.25 -16.05
C GLY A 494 -24.51 43.72 -16.49
N PRO A 495 -23.98 44.11 -17.67
CA PRO A 495 -24.11 45.48 -18.17
C PRO A 495 -25.56 45.78 -18.56
N VAL A 496 -26.03 46.97 -18.20
CA VAL A 496 -27.37 47.50 -18.49
C VAL A 496 -27.25 48.59 -19.56
N ARG A 497 -28.37 49.01 -20.15
CA ARG A 497 -28.41 50.23 -20.97
C ARG A 497 -27.97 51.44 -20.14
N ASP A 498 -27.49 52.45 -20.84
CA ASP A 498 -27.04 53.74 -20.29
C ASP A 498 -25.80 53.67 -19.37
N GLY A 499 -25.06 52.56 -19.37
CA GLY A 499 -23.74 52.41 -18.75
C GLY A 499 -23.74 51.91 -17.30
N ALA A 500 -24.92 51.70 -16.71
CA ALA A 500 -25.09 51.07 -15.41
C ALA A 500 -24.84 49.54 -15.47
N TYR A 501 -24.66 48.92 -14.30
CA TYR A 501 -24.43 47.48 -14.15
C TYR A 501 -25.33 46.90 -13.06
N ASP A 502 -26.02 45.81 -13.37
CA ASP A 502 -26.73 45.00 -12.37
C ASP A 502 -25.74 43.98 -11.78
N VAL A 503 -25.56 44.00 -10.46
CA VAL A 503 -24.74 43.04 -9.74
C VAL A 503 -25.69 42.09 -9.00
N LEU A 504 -25.76 40.84 -9.47
CA LEU A 504 -26.43 39.76 -8.77
C LEU A 504 -25.49 39.24 -7.67
N VAL A 505 -25.91 39.35 -6.42
CA VAL A 505 -25.12 39.11 -5.21
C VAL A 505 -25.78 38.01 -4.37
N ALA A 506 -25.00 37.03 -3.93
CA ALA A 506 -25.40 36.07 -2.90
C ALA A 506 -24.24 35.87 -1.90
N LEU A 507 -24.59 35.74 -0.61
CA LEU A 507 -23.67 35.45 0.49
C LEU A 507 -24.09 34.15 1.21
N PRO A 508 -23.16 33.43 1.87
CA PRO A 508 -23.50 32.34 2.79
C PRO A 508 -24.48 32.77 3.89
N ASP A 509 -25.32 31.86 4.38
CA ASP A 509 -26.40 32.16 5.35
C ASP A 509 -25.93 32.80 6.67
N ALA A 510 -24.65 32.65 7.03
CA ALA A 510 -24.02 33.32 8.16
C ALA A 510 -23.89 34.85 8.00
N TYR A 511 -24.02 35.38 6.78
CA TYR A 511 -23.77 36.77 6.43
C TYR A 511 -25.00 37.40 5.73
N PRO A 512 -26.00 37.89 6.50
CA PRO A 512 -27.24 38.41 5.93
C PRO A 512 -27.00 39.65 5.06
N LEU A 513 -27.62 39.67 3.87
CA LEU A 513 -27.42 40.70 2.85
C LEU A 513 -28.01 42.08 3.19
N PHE A 514 -29.03 42.11 4.05
CA PHE A 514 -29.74 43.32 4.47
C PHE A 514 -29.69 43.41 6.01
N ARG A 515 -29.62 44.63 6.54
CA ARG A 515 -29.58 44.92 7.98
C ARG A 515 -30.92 45.44 8.48
N ASP A 516 -31.57 46.31 7.70
CA ASP A 516 -32.83 46.96 8.07
C ASP A 516 -34.09 46.25 7.54
N ARG A 517 -33.92 45.14 6.80
CA ARG A 517 -35.03 44.32 6.24
C ARG A 517 -35.07 42.92 6.86
N ALA A 518 -36.26 42.46 7.24
CA ALA A 518 -36.44 41.09 7.72
C ALA A 518 -36.16 40.07 6.59
N PRO A 519 -35.51 38.93 6.86
CA PRO A 519 -35.19 37.94 5.84
C PRO A 519 -36.46 37.32 5.26
N GLU A 520 -36.63 37.41 3.94
CA GLU A 520 -37.66 36.65 3.23
C GLU A 520 -37.39 35.15 3.41
N ARG A 521 -38.43 34.38 3.76
CA ARG A 521 -38.30 32.92 3.88
C ARG A 521 -37.98 32.33 2.52
N ALA A 522 -36.86 31.61 2.44
CA ALA A 522 -36.48 30.85 1.25
C ALA A 522 -37.64 29.94 0.78
N VAL A 523 -37.84 29.90 -0.54
CA VAL A 523 -38.92 29.10 -1.14
C VAL A 523 -38.60 27.61 -0.99
N PRO A 524 -39.48 26.79 -0.40
CA PRO A 524 -39.25 25.34 -0.29
C PRO A 524 -39.12 24.73 -1.69
N GLY A 525 -37.98 24.05 -1.95
CA GLY A 525 -37.65 23.48 -3.27
C GLY A 525 -36.58 24.24 -4.06
N ALA A 526 -35.91 25.23 -3.47
CA ALA A 526 -34.70 25.86 -4.04
C ALA A 526 -33.38 25.32 -3.45
N SER A 527 -33.43 24.26 -2.64
CA SER A 527 -32.34 23.78 -1.79
C SER A 527 -32.19 22.25 -1.81
N ASP A 528 -31.73 21.69 -2.93
CA ASP A 528 -31.27 20.29 -3.02
C ASP A 528 -29.85 20.18 -2.44
N GLY A 529 -29.71 20.38 -1.13
CA GLY A 529 -28.46 20.26 -0.40
C GLY A 529 -28.73 19.99 1.08
N HIS A 530 -28.03 19.02 1.66
CA HIS A 530 -28.14 18.74 3.10
C HIS A 530 -27.39 19.81 3.91
N PRO A 531 -27.76 20.06 5.19
CA PRO A 531 -27.05 21.01 6.05
C PRO A 531 -25.58 20.67 6.35
N GLU A 532 -25.10 19.52 5.89
CA GLU A 532 -23.72 19.03 6.05
C GLU A 532 -22.87 19.25 4.77
N ASP A 533 -23.48 19.71 3.66
CA ASP A 533 -22.81 19.99 2.39
C ASP A 533 -22.45 21.48 2.24
N GLY A 534 -21.15 21.82 2.23
CA GLY A 534 -20.65 23.18 1.91
C GLY A 534 -20.83 23.63 0.44
N ALA A 535 -21.77 23.03 -0.30
CA ALA A 535 -21.86 23.10 -1.76
C ALA A 535 -22.39 24.44 -2.32
N GLY A 536 -22.97 25.31 -1.48
CA GLY A 536 -23.79 26.46 -1.92
C GLY A 536 -23.08 27.57 -2.71
N PHE A 537 -21.75 27.67 -2.67
CA PHE A 537 -21.01 28.84 -3.19
C PHE A 537 -19.87 28.57 -4.18
N ARG A 538 -19.78 27.33 -4.70
CA ARG A 538 -18.79 26.98 -5.75
C ARG A 538 -18.97 27.80 -7.04
N ARG A 539 -17.87 28.07 -7.74
CA ARG A 539 -17.82 28.85 -8.99
C ARG A 539 -17.40 27.96 -10.16
N THR A 540 -18.27 27.77 -11.13
CA THR A 540 -18.03 26.89 -12.30
C THR A 540 -17.06 27.55 -13.28
N ILE A 541 -16.15 26.82 -13.91
CA ILE A 541 -15.21 27.35 -14.91
C ILE A 541 -15.93 27.40 -16.27
N GLU A 542 -16.33 28.58 -16.74
CA GLU A 542 -17.09 28.78 -17.98
C GLU A 542 -16.19 28.80 -19.24
N ALA A 543 -14.94 29.30 -19.15
CA ALA A 543 -13.98 29.32 -20.26
C ALA A 543 -12.54 29.12 -19.77
N ILE A 544 -11.64 28.67 -20.66
CA ILE A 544 -10.18 28.71 -20.46
C ILE A 544 -9.54 29.31 -21.72
N GLU A 545 -9.08 30.55 -21.61
CA GLU A 545 -8.60 31.38 -22.72
C GLU A 545 -7.08 31.40 -22.77
N TYR A 546 -6.46 31.40 -23.96
CA TYR A 546 -5.03 31.63 -24.08
C TYR A 546 -4.69 33.11 -23.92
N VAL A 547 -3.79 33.45 -23.00
CA VAL A 547 -3.37 34.85 -22.73
C VAL A 547 -2.14 35.22 -23.55
N GLY A 548 -1.24 34.25 -23.78
CA GLY A 548 0.07 34.46 -24.39
C GLY A 548 1.18 33.81 -23.56
N ARG A 549 2.44 34.10 -23.90
CA ARG A 549 3.56 33.82 -23.00
C ARG A 549 3.76 35.01 -22.06
N LYS A 550 4.00 34.70 -20.78
CA LYS A 550 4.34 35.67 -19.73
C LYS A 550 5.46 35.08 -18.86
N PRO A 551 6.28 35.92 -18.19
CA PRO A 551 7.10 35.43 -17.09
C PRO A 551 6.18 34.91 -15.97
N VAL A 552 6.47 33.70 -15.49
CA VAL A 552 5.74 33.03 -14.41
C VAL A 552 6.70 32.66 -13.28
N GLN A 553 6.15 32.48 -12.08
CA GLN A 553 6.82 31.93 -10.91
C GLN A 553 5.84 31.12 -10.06
N CYS A 554 6.38 30.38 -9.10
CA CYS A 554 5.59 29.76 -8.04
C CYS A 554 5.95 30.41 -6.70
N ILE A 555 5.10 30.22 -5.70
CA ILE A 555 5.47 30.39 -4.29
C ILE A 555 5.13 29.12 -3.51
N SER A 556 5.81 28.96 -2.39
CA SER A 556 5.46 28.01 -1.36
C SER A 556 5.10 28.75 -0.08
N VAL A 557 4.37 28.06 0.80
CA VAL A 557 3.89 28.58 2.08
C VAL A 557 4.08 27.55 3.18
N ALA A 558 4.48 28.04 4.35
CA ALA A 558 4.59 27.28 5.58
C ALA A 558 3.18 27.05 6.18
N HIS A 559 2.42 26.13 5.59
CA HIS A 559 1.12 25.65 6.06
C HIS A 559 0.96 24.16 5.72
N PRO A 560 0.26 23.34 6.53
CA PRO A 560 0.06 21.92 6.23
C PRO A 560 -0.62 21.63 4.88
N ASP A 561 -1.52 22.50 4.41
CA ASP A 561 -2.12 22.41 3.07
C ASP A 561 -1.12 22.74 1.94
N HIS A 562 -0.03 23.43 2.28
CA HIS A 562 0.96 24.03 1.39
C HIS A 562 0.32 24.80 0.20
N ALA A 563 -0.82 25.43 0.45
CA ALA A 563 -1.71 26.05 -0.52
C ALA A 563 -1.90 27.54 -0.21
N TYR A 564 -2.00 28.38 -1.25
CA TYR A 564 -2.08 29.83 -1.09
C TYR A 564 -3.17 30.45 -1.95
N VAL A 565 -3.84 31.46 -1.40
CA VAL A 565 -4.94 32.19 -2.01
C VAL A 565 -4.42 33.16 -3.07
N THR A 566 -4.64 32.79 -4.32
CA THR A 566 -4.37 33.59 -5.52
C THR A 566 -5.47 34.64 -5.74
N ASP A 567 -5.39 35.47 -6.79
CA ASP A 567 -6.55 36.30 -7.15
C ASP A 567 -7.76 35.40 -7.36
N HIS A 568 -8.85 35.79 -6.72
CA HIS A 568 -10.07 35.03 -6.66
C HIS A 568 -9.97 33.59 -6.06
N PHE A 569 -8.90 33.25 -5.31
CA PHE A 569 -8.78 32.17 -4.29
C PHE A 569 -8.69 30.66 -4.77
N THR A 570 -7.52 29.93 -4.81
CA THR A 570 -7.33 28.44 -5.16
C THR A 570 -6.04 27.66 -4.62
N VAL A 571 -5.57 26.48 -5.16
CA VAL A 571 -4.69 25.40 -4.51
C VAL A 571 -3.86 24.41 -5.45
N THR A 572 -2.67 23.84 -5.06
CA THR A 572 -1.76 22.87 -5.83
C THR A 572 -0.74 21.95 -5.02
N HIS A 573 -0.16 20.79 -5.53
CA HIS A 573 1.11 20.02 -5.07
C HIS A 573 1.51 18.67 -5.84
N ASN A 574 2.48 17.71 -5.57
CA ASN A 574 3.72 17.42 -4.71
C ASN A 574 4.68 16.21 -5.17
N THR A 575 6.05 16.22 -5.06
CA THR A 575 6.96 15.05 -5.47
C THR A 575 8.36 14.76 -4.80
N MET A 576 9.29 15.72 -4.71
CA MET A 576 10.73 15.67 -5.14
C MET A 576 11.82 14.68 -4.57
N VAL A 577 11.61 13.91 -3.49
CA VAL A 577 12.71 13.49 -2.57
C VAL A 577 13.96 12.81 -3.17
N ALA A 578 13.82 11.73 -3.94
CA ALA A 578 14.95 10.82 -4.25
C ALA A 578 16.05 11.45 -5.14
N LEU A 579 15.70 12.42 -5.99
CA LEU A 579 16.67 13.11 -6.84
C LEU A 579 17.67 13.94 -6.01
N ARG A 580 17.19 14.60 -4.94
CA ARG A 580 18.04 15.40 -4.05
C ARG A 580 19.14 14.58 -3.37
N ALA A 581 18.80 13.34 -2.97
CA ALA A 581 19.78 12.40 -2.40
C ALA A 581 20.88 12.02 -3.41
N MET A 582 20.53 11.81 -4.69
CA MET A 582 21.51 11.52 -5.74
C MET A 582 22.43 12.72 -6.01
N LEU A 583 21.89 13.94 -6.05
CA LEU A 583 22.66 15.15 -6.31
C LEU A 583 23.66 15.47 -5.18
N GLY A 584 23.26 15.31 -3.91
CA GLY A 584 24.17 15.50 -2.76
C GLY A 584 25.37 14.54 -2.76
N VAL A 585 25.21 13.34 -3.33
CA VAL A 585 26.32 12.38 -3.50
C VAL A 585 27.23 12.77 -4.66
N VAL A 586 26.67 13.26 -5.77
CA VAL A 586 27.45 13.82 -6.89
C VAL A 586 28.32 15.00 -6.43
N ASP A 587 27.76 15.89 -5.60
CA ASP A 587 28.48 17.02 -5.01
C ASP A 587 29.68 16.60 -4.15
N SER A 588 29.54 15.53 -3.37
CA SER A 588 30.64 14.93 -2.62
C SER A 588 31.65 14.13 -3.48
N GLY A 589 31.57 14.25 -4.82
CA GLY A 589 32.48 13.62 -5.77
C GLY A 589 32.20 12.16 -6.10
N GLY A 590 31.06 11.62 -5.66
CA GLY A 590 30.62 10.27 -5.95
C GLY A 590 29.71 10.18 -7.19
N GLN A 591 29.28 8.96 -7.49
CA GLN A 591 28.26 8.66 -8.49
C GLN A 591 27.03 8.03 -7.82
N ALA A 592 25.85 8.33 -8.32
CA ALA A 592 24.59 7.73 -7.90
C ALA A 592 24.01 6.82 -9.00
N ALA A 593 23.54 5.63 -8.63
CA ALA A 593 22.93 4.68 -9.54
C ALA A 593 21.47 4.38 -9.14
N MET A 594 20.51 4.69 -10.02
CA MET A 594 19.11 4.32 -9.87
C MET A 594 18.81 3.02 -10.60
N LEU A 595 18.55 1.95 -9.85
CA LEU A 595 18.18 0.63 -10.34
C LEU A 595 16.66 0.52 -10.45
N ALA A 596 16.15 0.31 -11.66
CA ALA A 596 14.73 0.13 -11.95
C ALA A 596 14.42 -1.28 -12.51
N PRO A 597 13.30 -1.92 -12.11
CA PRO A 597 12.95 -3.29 -12.46
C PRO A 597 12.74 -3.59 -13.95
N THR A 598 12.36 -2.60 -14.77
CA THR A 598 12.15 -2.78 -16.21
C THR A 598 12.77 -1.64 -17.00
N GLU A 599 13.12 -1.91 -18.27
CA GLU A 599 13.76 -0.91 -19.14
C GLU A 599 12.84 0.28 -19.42
N VAL A 600 11.53 0.04 -19.48
CA VAL A 600 10.48 1.07 -19.56
C VAL A 600 10.54 2.03 -18.37
N LEU A 601 10.68 1.51 -17.15
CA LEU A 601 10.72 2.34 -15.94
C LEU A 601 12.08 3.05 -15.80
N ALA A 602 13.18 2.41 -16.21
CA ALA A 602 14.48 3.07 -16.32
C ALA A 602 14.46 4.25 -17.31
N GLN A 603 13.84 4.09 -18.48
CA GLN A 603 13.64 5.18 -19.45
C GLN A 603 12.73 6.30 -18.90
N GLN A 604 11.68 5.96 -18.15
CA GLN A 604 10.78 6.94 -17.55
C GLN A 604 11.49 7.79 -16.49
N HIS A 605 12.24 7.16 -15.58
CA HIS A 605 13.02 7.86 -14.56
C HIS A 605 14.16 8.68 -15.17
N HIS A 606 14.91 8.13 -16.14
CA HIS A 606 15.95 8.85 -16.87
C HIS A 606 15.41 10.15 -17.48
N ARG A 607 14.28 10.07 -18.19
CA ARG A 607 13.63 11.23 -18.79
C ARG A 607 13.17 12.24 -17.73
N SER A 608 12.43 11.80 -16.71
CA SER A 608 11.87 12.69 -15.69
C SER A 608 12.97 13.41 -14.89
N ILE A 609 14.07 12.72 -14.56
CA ILE A 609 15.23 13.33 -13.90
C ILE A 609 15.90 14.36 -14.82
N THR A 610 16.12 14.01 -16.09
CA THR A 610 16.72 14.92 -17.08
C THR A 610 15.86 16.18 -17.30
N GLU A 611 14.53 16.01 -17.40
CA GLU A 611 13.57 17.11 -17.55
C GLU A 611 13.49 18.02 -16.31
N MET A 612 13.58 17.46 -15.09
CA MET A 612 13.61 18.25 -13.86
C MET A 612 14.92 19.01 -13.66
N MET A 613 16.05 18.45 -14.09
CA MET A 613 17.38 19.08 -13.98
C MET A 613 17.68 20.08 -15.10
N GLY A 614 17.11 19.87 -16.30
CA GLY A 614 17.38 20.67 -17.50
C GLY A 614 18.89 20.72 -17.81
N GLU A 615 19.42 21.93 -18.01
CA GLU A 615 20.85 22.20 -18.27
C GLU A 615 21.81 21.58 -17.24
N LEU A 616 21.34 21.26 -16.02
CA LEU A 616 22.15 20.60 -14.98
C LEU A 616 22.38 19.10 -15.26
N ALA A 617 21.59 18.47 -16.15
CA ALA A 617 21.76 17.09 -16.60
C ALA A 617 22.66 16.96 -17.86
N GLU A 618 23.10 18.09 -18.42
CA GLU A 618 23.94 18.17 -19.63
C GLU A 618 25.42 18.45 -19.30
N GLY A 619 25.89 18.04 -18.12
CA GLY A 619 27.27 18.26 -17.68
C GLY A 619 28.31 17.80 -18.71
N GLY A 620 29.21 18.72 -19.08
CA GLY A 620 30.26 18.50 -20.09
C GLY A 620 29.79 18.61 -21.56
N MET A 621 28.50 18.87 -21.83
CA MET A 621 27.99 19.04 -23.19
C MET A 621 27.90 20.52 -23.60
N LEU A 622 27.84 20.74 -24.93
CA LEU A 622 27.94 22.07 -25.54
C LEU A 622 26.59 22.81 -25.46
N GLY A 623 26.31 23.37 -24.28
CA GLY A 623 25.04 23.99 -23.91
C GLY A 623 24.65 23.75 -22.44
N GLY A 624 25.23 22.73 -21.80
CA GLY A 624 25.00 22.41 -20.39
C GLY A 624 25.66 23.41 -19.43
N ALA A 625 25.22 23.38 -18.17
CA ALA A 625 25.73 24.26 -17.13
C ALA A 625 27.18 23.94 -16.71
N GLU A 626 27.96 24.96 -16.32
CA GLU A 626 29.33 24.79 -15.80
C GLU A 626 29.39 23.92 -14.53
N ARG A 627 28.29 23.87 -13.76
CA ARG A 627 28.07 22.97 -12.61
C ARG A 627 26.94 21.98 -12.91
N GLY A 628 26.99 21.33 -14.07
CA GLY A 628 26.10 20.21 -14.43
C GLY A 628 26.79 18.85 -14.29
N THR A 629 26.00 17.79 -14.15
CA THR A 629 26.43 16.39 -14.27
C THR A 629 25.79 15.74 -15.50
N LYS A 630 26.37 14.66 -16.02
CA LYS A 630 25.75 13.84 -17.08
C LYS A 630 24.76 12.84 -16.44
N VAL A 631 23.56 12.74 -16.99
CA VAL A 631 22.55 11.74 -16.58
C VAL A 631 22.46 10.64 -17.65
N VAL A 632 22.97 9.44 -17.35
CA VAL A 632 23.14 8.35 -18.32
C VAL A 632 22.13 7.23 -18.11
N LEU A 633 21.64 6.64 -19.20
CA LEU A 633 20.78 5.44 -19.20
C LEU A 633 21.62 4.18 -19.51
N LEU A 634 21.45 3.09 -18.75
CA LEU A 634 22.04 1.77 -19.04
C LEU A 634 20.99 0.63 -19.03
N THR A 635 20.67 0.09 -20.19
CA THR A 635 19.75 -1.06 -20.36
C THR A 635 20.38 -2.20 -21.17
N GLY A 636 19.77 -3.40 -21.13
CA GLY A 636 20.19 -4.57 -21.91
C GLY A 636 19.95 -4.41 -23.41
N SER A 637 18.85 -3.72 -23.77
CA SER A 637 18.49 -3.36 -25.16
C SER A 637 19.43 -2.38 -25.88
N MET A 638 20.37 -1.74 -25.18
CA MET A 638 21.23 -0.71 -25.78
C MET A 638 22.14 -1.26 -26.90
N GLY A 639 22.05 -0.64 -28.08
CA GLY A 639 22.96 -0.90 -29.20
C GLY A 639 24.44 -0.71 -28.81
N ALA A 640 25.30 -1.58 -29.32
CA ALA A 640 26.69 -1.74 -28.88
C ALA A 640 27.61 -0.51 -29.03
N ALA A 641 27.17 0.56 -29.71
CA ALA A 641 27.85 1.87 -29.69
C ALA A 641 27.47 2.66 -28.42
N ALA A 642 26.18 2.94 -28.23
CA ALA A 642 25.66 3.68 -27.07
C ALA A 642 26.02 3.00 -25.75
N ARG A 643 25.91 1.66 -25.67
CA ARG A 643 26.30 0.90 -24.47
C ARG A 643 27.79 1.04 -24.14
N ARG A 644 28.68 1.10 -25.14
CA ARG A 644 30.12 1.33 -24.91
C ARG A 644 30.38 2.76 -24.43
N GLN A 645 29.65 3.76 -24.93
CA GLN A 645 29.78 5.12 -24.43
C GLN A 645 29.34 5.21 -22.97
N ALA A 646 28.17 4.69 -22.62
CA ALA A 646 27.70 4.65 -21.23
C ALA A 646 28.71 3.98 -20.30
N LEU A 647 29.27 2.82 -20.68
CA LEU A 647 30.31 2.15 -19.88
C LEU A 647 31.61 2.98 -19.73
N LEU A 648 31.98 3.79 -20.73
CA LEU A 648 33.10 4.72 -20.60
C LEU A 648 32.74 5.86 -19.64
N ASP A 649 31.57 6.48 -19.79
CA ASP A 649 31.06 7.56 -18.94
C ASP A 649 31.00 7.15 -17.45
N LEU A 650 30.64 5.90 -17.17
CA LEU A 650 30.62 5.31 -15.83
C LEU A 650 32.03 5.16 -15.23
N VAL A 651 32.98 4.65 -16.01
CA VAL A 651 34.36 4.36 -15.58
C VAL A 651 35.23 5.61 -15.48
N THR A 652 34.97 6.64 -16.30
CA THR A 652 35.66 7.94 -16.21
C THR A 652 35.09 8.84 -15.10
N GLY A 653 33.86 8.57 -14.65
CA GLY A 653 33.16 9.41 -13.68
C GLY A 653 32.39 10.58 -14.29
N GLU A 654 32.32 10.70 -15.62
CA GLU A 654 31.47 11.71 -16.29
C GLU A 654 29.98 11.54 -15.95
N ALA A 655 29.53 10.30 -15.79
CA ALA A 655 28.16 9.96 -15.41
C ALA A 655 28.00 10.02 -13.87
N GLY A 656 27.74 11.21 -13.33
CA GLY A 656 27.41 11.38 -11.91
C GLY A 656 26.06 10.75 -11.52
N ILE A 657 25.07 10.72 -12.42
CA ILE A 657 23.82 9.97 -12.23
C ILE A 657 23.67 8.94 -13.35
N VAL A 658 23.39 7.70 -12.96
CA VAL A 658 23.12 6.59 -13.88
C VAL A 658 21.77 5.97 -13.55
N VAL A 659 20.86 5.90 -14.51
CA VAL A 659 19.59 5.17 -14.39
C VAL A 659 19.69 3.90 -15.23
N GLY A 660 19.22 2.76 -14.72
CA GLY A 660 19.34 1.51 -15.47
C GLY A 660 18.62 0.32 -14.86
N THR A 661 18.74 -0.82 -15.52
CA THR A 661 18.17 -2.10 -15.06
C THR A 661 19.26 -3.01 -14.49
N HIS A 662 18.99 -4.32 -14.35
CA HIS A 662 19.98 -5.34 -14.01
C HIS A 662 21.27 -5.29 -14.86
N ALA A 663 21.24 -4.63 -16.02
CA ALA A 663 22.43 -4.31 -16.81
C ALA A 663 23.53 -3.59 -15.99
N LEU A 664 23.17 -2.77 -14.98
CA LEU A 664 24.09 -2.11 -14.04
C LEU A 664 24.91 -3.09 -13.19
N ILE A 665 24.43 -4.33 -13.05
CA ILE A 665 24.93 -5.32 -12.09
C ILE A 665 25.99 -6.23 -12.74
N GLU A 666 25.98 -6.39 -14.07
CA GLU A 666 26.93 -7.23 -14.82
C GLU A 666 28.41 -6.96 -14.46
N ASP A 667 29.26 -7.99 -14.42
CA ASP A 667 30.69 -7.93 -14.07
C ASP A 667 31.50 -6.87 -14.84
N LYS A 668 31.03 -6.55 -16.05
CA LYS A 668 31.66 -5.59 -16.99
C LYS A 668 31.32 -4.13 -16.66
N VAL A 669 30.33 -3.87 -15.80
CA VAL A 669 30.03 -2.53 -15.29
C VAL A 669 30.92 -2.24 -14.10
N GLN A 670 31.69 -1.17 -14.22
CA GLN A 670 32.54 -0.61 -13.19
C GLN A 670 32.24 0.89 -13.10
N PHE A 671 32.29 1.43 -11.89
CA PHE A 671 32.09 2.86 -11.62
C PHE A 671 33.42 3.49 -11.22
N HIS A 672 33.60 4.78 -11.47
CA HIS A 672 34.73 5.52 -10.92
C HIS A 672 34.65 5.60 -9.39
N ASP A 673 33.49 5.99 -8.84
CA ASP A 673 33.24 6.02 -7.39
C ASP A 673 31.74 5.95 -7.07
N LEU A 674 31.17 4.74 -7.05
CA LEU A 674 29.76 4.55 -6.69
C LEU A 674 29.56 4.90 -5.20
N GLY A 675 28.79 5.95 -4.93
CA GLY A 675 28.50 6.45 -3.58
C GLY A 675 27.09 6.10 -3.09
N LEU A 676 26.08 6.07 -3.97
CA LEU A 676 24.69 5.77 -3.60
C LEU A 676 24.01 4.90 -4.64
N VAL A 677 23.26 3.90 -4.17
CA VAL A 677 22.32 3.11 -4.97
C VAL A 677 20.90 3.45 -4.54
N VAL A 678 20.06 3.84 -5.49
CA VAL A 678 18.61 4.01 -5.32
C VAL A 678 17.91 2.82 -5.99
N VAL A 679 17.17 2.01 -5.25
CA VAL A 679 16.45 0.84 -5.80
C VAL A 679 14.95 1.12 -5.81
N ASP A 680 14.35 1.19 -7.00
CA ASP A 680 12.90 1.36 -7.15
C ASP A 680 12.18 0.00 -7.20
N GLU A 681 10.98 -0.06 -6.60
CA GLU A 681 10.12 -1.25 -6.48
C GLU A 681 10.86 -2.53 -6.07
N GLN A 682 11.53 -2.47 -4.90
CA GLN A 682 12.41 -3.48 -4.28
C GLN A 682 12.06 -4.95 -4.56
N HIS A 683 10.78 -5.32 -4.46
CA HIS A 683 10.29 -6.70 -4.52
C HIS A 683 10.59 -7.47 -5.82
N ARG A 684 11.06 -6.79 -6.87
CA ARG A 684 11.50 -7.42 -8.13
C ARG A 684 12.97 -7.86 -8.15
N PHE A 685 13.79 -7.46 -7.18
CA PHE A 685 15.22 -7.78 -7.15
C PHE A 685 15.56 -8.86 -6.12
N GLY A 686 16.44 -9.78 -6.52
CA GLY A 686 16.98 -10.81 -5.64
C GLY A 686 18.00 -10.25 -4.64
N VAL A 687 18.27 -11.02 -3.59
CA VAL A 687 19.25 -10.70 -2.54
C VAL A 687 20.61 -10.38 -3.17
N GLU A 688 21.16 -11.36 -3.91
CA GLU A 688 22.48 -11.32 -4.58
C GLU A 688 22.64 -10.15 -5.58
N GLN A 689 21.53 -9.66 -6.15
CA GLN A 689 21.54 -8.56 -7.12
C GLN A 689 21.85 -7.21 -6.46
N ARG A 690 21.60 -7.07 -5.15
CA ARG A 690 21.94 -5.87 -4.38
C ARG A 690 23.41 -5.90 -3.96
N ASP A 691 23.90 -7.07 -3.51
CA ASP A 691 25.31 -7.26 -3.14
C ASP A 691 26.26 -7.03 -4.32
N ALA A 692 25.86 -7.46 -5.51
CA ALA A 692 26.62 -7.23 -6.73
C ALA A 692 26.64 -5.75 -7.18
N LEU A 693 25.84 -4.86 -6.57
CA LEU A 693 26.04 -3.40 -6.64
C LEU A 693 26.88 -2.88 -5.47
N ARG A 694 26.72 -3.43 -4.24
CA ARG A 694 27.60 -3.10 -3.10
C ARG A 694 29.08 -3.29 -3.46
N GLY A 695 29.40 -4.42 -4.08
CA GLY A 695 30.76 -4.78 -4.52
C GLY A 695 31.31 -4.02 -5.73
N LYS A 696 30.59 -3.03 -6.27
CA LYS A 696 31.09 -2.15 -7.37
C LYS A 696 31.63 -0.81 -6.87
N GLY A 697 31.38 -0.44 -5.62
CA GLY A 697 32.05 0.70 -4.98
C GLY A 697 33.48 0.35 -4.55
N LYS A 698 34.36 1.36 -4.43
CA LYS A 698 35.69 1.21 -3.80
C LYS A 698 35.57 0.94 -2.29
N GLN A 699 34.48 1.41 -1.71
CA GLN A 699 33.91 1.09 -0.41
C GLN A 699 32.42 0.79 -0.63
N PRO A 700 31.71 0.14 0.31
CA PRO A 700 30.28 -0.12 0.15
C PRO A 700 29.50 1.21 0.00
N PRO A 701 28.69 1.36 -1.06
CA PRO A 701 27.85 2.54 -1.25
C PRO A 701 26.68 2.56 -0.26
N HIS A 702 26.16 3.76 -0.02
CA HIS A 702 24.90 3.97 0.67
C HIS A 702 23.73 3.39 -0.18
N LEU A 703 22.65 2.95 0.47
CA LEU A 703 21.51 2.29 -0.15
C LEU A 703 20.20 2.95 0.28
N LEU A 704 19.51 3.55 -0.69
CA LEU A 704 18.14 4.05 -0.54
C LEU A 704 17.20 3.12 -1.32
N VAL A 705 16.17 2.60 -0.65
CA VAL A 705 15.18 1.71 -1.28
C VAL A 705 13.84 2.43 -1.36
N MET A 706 13.18 2.41 -2.52
CA MET A 706 11.87 3.02 -2.73
C MET A 706 10.80 1.95 -2.93
N THR A 707 9.60 2.18 -2.40
CA THR A 707 8.39 1.46 -2.85
C THR A 707 7.10 2.24 -2.61
N ALA A 708 6.14 2.04 -3.52
CA ALA A 708 4.76 2.49 -3.36
C ALA A 708 3.90 1.49 -2.56
N THR A 709 4.42 0.30 -2.24
CA THR A 709 3.69 -0.76 -1.53
C THR A 709 4.62 -1.45 -0.52
N PRO A 710 4.45 -1.27 0.81
CA PRO A 710 5.26 -2.03 1.76
C PRO A 710 5.00 -3.53 1.55
N ILE A 711 6.05 -4.35 1.61
CA ILE A 711 5.99 -5.79 1.33
C ILE A 711 5.93 -6.53 2.68
N PRO A 712 5.25 -7.68 2.85
CA PRO A 712 5.20 -8.38 4.15
C PRO A 712 6.57 -8.63 4.80
N ARG A 713 7.60 -8.96 3.99
CA ARG A 713 8.99 -9.05 4.45
C ARG A 713 9.52 -7.69 4.93
N THR A 714 9.28 -6.61 4.18
CA THR A 714 9.72 -5.26 4.53
C THR A 714 8.99 -4.71 5.75
N VAL A 715 7.68 -4.92 5.89
CA VAL A 715 6.91 -4.60 7.12
C VAL A 715 7.53 -5.30 8.33
N ALA A 716 7.81 -6.60 8.20
CA ALA A 716 8.45 -7.35 9.27
C ALA A 716 9.89 -6.87 9.54
N MET A 717 10.69 -6.52 8.54
CA MET A 717 12.03 -5.94 8.73
C MET A 717 11.97 -4.56 9.42
N THR A 718 10.91 -3.77 9.20
CA THR A 718 10.63 -2.54 9.95
C THR A 718 10.32 -2.84 11.42
N VAL A 719 9.43 -3.81 11.69
CA VAL A 719 9.09 -4.24 13.07
C VAL A 719 10.31 -4.82 13.79
N PHE A 720 11.16 -5.59 13.10
CA PHE A 720 12.43 -6.08 13.62
C PHE A 720 13.55 -5.01 13.64
N GLY A 721 13.34 -3.82 13.08
CA GLY A 721 14.31 -2.73 13.08
C GLY A 721 15.62 -3.04 12.34
N ASP A 722 15.59 -3.85 11.28
CA ASP A 722 16.77 -4.14 10.43
C ASP A 722 16.99 -3.08 9.33
N LEU A 723 15.95 -2.29 9.04
CA LEU A 723 15.99 -1.17 8.09
C LEU A 723 15.44 0.08 8.75
N GLU A 724 16.10 1.22 8.54
CA GLU A 724 15.53 2.51 8.90
C GLU A 724 14.46 2.92 7.88
N THR A 725 13.34 3.48 8.36
CA THR A 725 12.19 3.79 7.50
C THR A 725 11.79 5.26 7.58
N SER A 726 11.54 5.83 6.41
CA SER A 726 11.09 7.21 6.22
C SER A 726 9.81 7.18 5.39
N VAL A 727 8.68 7.49 6.05
CA VAL A 727 7.33 7.38 5.48
C VAL A 727 6.83 8.75 5.05
N LEU A 728 6.33 8.84 3.82
CA LEU A 728 5.50 9.93 3.31
C LEU A 728 4.04 9.47 3.40
N ASP A 729 3.33 9.96 4.41
CA ASP A 729 1.95 9.59 4.80
C ASP A 729 0.87 10.40 4.05
N GLN A 730 1.27 11.41 3.27
CA GLN A 730 0.37 12.30 2.54
C GLN A 730 0.04 11.77 1.13
N LEU A 731 -1.25 11.56 0.85
CA LEU A 731 -1.74 11.17 -0.47
C LEU A 731 -1.53 12.28 -1.52
N PRO A 732 -1.19 11.96 -2.79
CA PRO A 732 -1.00 12.97 -3.83
C PRO A 732 -2.34 13.46 -4.38
N ALA A 733 -2.37 14.73 -4.72
CA ALA A 733 -3.52 15.40 -5.30
C ALA A 733 -3.93 14.79 -6.67
N GLY A 734 -5.19 14.35 -6.79
CA GLY A 734 -5.81 14.00 -8.08
C GLY A 734 -6.14 12.51 -8.32
N ARG A 735 -5.77 11.60 -7.42
CA ARG A 735 -6.09 10.17 -7.55
C ARG A 735 -7.57 9.89 -7.28
N SER A 736 -8.29 9.37 -8.26
CA SER A 736 -9.67 8.90 -8.07
C SER A 736 -9.69 7.58 -7.28
N PRO A 737 -10.64 7.37 -6.34
CA PRO A 737 -10.72 6.11 -5.60
C PRO A 737 -11.01 4.93 -6.53
N ILE A 738 -10.40 3.78 -6.24
CA ILE A 738 -10.55 2.56 -7.03
C ILE A 738 -11.54 1.63 -6.33
N ALA A 739 -12.72 1.42 -6.92
CA ALA A 739 -13.69 0.46 -6.42
C ALA A 739 -13.19 -0.97 -6.69
N SER A 740 -12.88 -1.73 -5.64
CA SER A 740 -12.51 -3.14 -5.75
C SER A 740 -13.66 -4.06 -5.36
N HIS A 741 -13.93 -5.08 -6.18
CA HIS A 741 -14.98 -6.06 -5.95
C HIS A 741 -14.52 -7.48 -6.32
N VAL A 742 -14.94 -8.49 -5.54
CA VAL A 742 -14.68 -9.90 -5.85
C VAL A 742 -15.84 -10.49 -6.64
N VAL A 743 -15.53 -11.13 -7.77
CA VAL A 743 -16.50 -11.71 -8.71
C VAL A 743 -16.50 -13.24 -8.56
N PRO A 744 -17.49 -13.85 -7.88
CA PRO A 744 -17.55 -15.29 -7.67
C PRO A 744 -18.10 -16.00 -8.92
N ALA A 745 -17.21 -16.29 -9.86
CA ALA A 745 -17.55 -16.81 -11.19
C ALA A 745 -18.30 -18.16 -11.15
N LYS A 746 -17.96 -19.01 -10.18
CA LYS A 746 -18.55 -20.35 -10.02
C LYS A 746 -19.95 -20.32 -9.38
N ASP A 747 -20.10 -19.57 -8.29
CA ASP A 747 -21.35 -19.50 -7.53
C ASP A 747 -22.38 -18.57 -8.18
N LYS A 748 -21.92 -17.53 -8.89
CA LYS A 748 -22.77 -16.55 -9.58
C LYS A 748 -22.22 -16.24 -10.99
N PRO A 749 -22.33 -17.16 -11.98
CA PRO A 749 -21.79 -16.94 -13.33
C PRO A 749 -22.28 -15.66 -14.03
N HIS A 750 -23.48 -15.17 -13.67
CA HIS A 750 -24.02 -13.90 -14.15
C HIS A 750 -23.23 -12.66 -13.65
N PHE A 751 -22.50 -12.75 -12.54
CA PHE A 751 -21.57 -11.69 -12.12
C PHE A 751 -20.33 -11.62 -13.04
N LEU A 752 -19.88 -12.75 -13.59
CA LEU A 752 -18.79 -12.76 -14.59
C LEU A 752 -19.26 -12.21 -15.94
N ALA A 753 -20.48 -12.55 -16.38
CA ALA A 753 -21.09 -11.90 -17.55
C ALA A 753 -21.20 -10.38 -17.34
N ARG A 754 -21.69 -9.94 -16.17
CA ARG A 754 -21.78 -8.53 -15.80
C ARG A 754 -20.43 -7.82 -15.72
N ALA A 755 -19.35 -8.52 -15.34
CA ALA A 755 -17.99 -7.98 -15.37
C ALA A 755 -17.56 -7.61 -16.80
N TRP A 756 -17.83 -8.47 -17.79
CA TRP A 756 -17.51 -8.17 -19.19
C TRP A 756 -18.42 -7.10 -19.79
N GLU A 757 -19.71 -7.10 -19.48
CA GLU A 757 -20.60 -5.97 -19.80
C GLU A 757 -20.03 -4.65 -19.28
N ARG A 758 -19.51 -4.64 -18.04
CA ARG A 758 -18.93 -3.43 -17.46
C ARG A 758 -17.62 -3.01 -18.17
N VAL A 759 -16.77 -3.95 -18.61
CA VAL A 759 -15.62 -3.61 -19.47
C VAL A 759 -16.09 -2.99 -20.78
N ARG A 760 -17.16 -3.49 -21.41
CA ARG A 760 -17.75 -2.87 -22.61
C ARG A 760 -18.31 -1.47 -22.34
N GLU A 761 -18.92 -1.23 -21.17
CA GLU A 761 -19.43 0.10 -20.77
C GLU A 761 -18.30 1.12 -20.61
N GLU A 762 -17.20 0.75 -19.96
CA GLU A 762 -16.02 1.61 -19.78
C GLU A 762 -15.39 1.94 -21.15
N VAL A 763 -15.22 0.94 -22.02
CA VAL A 763 -14.70 1.13 -23.38
C VAL A 763 -15.65 1.98 -24.24
N ALA A 764 -16.97 1.77 -24.14
CA ALA A 764 -17.96 2.60 -24.82
C ALA A 764 -18.02 4.05 -24.30
N ALA A 765 -17.55 4.30 -23.08
CA ALA A 765 -17.32 5.65 -22.55
C ALA A 765 -16.00 6.29 -23.00
N GLY A 766 -15.20 5.59 -23.83
CA GLY A 766 -13.89 6.05 -24.32
C GLY A 766 -12.71 5.71 -23.41
N HIS A 767 -12.93 4.95 -22.33
CA HIS A 767 -11.88 4.47 -21.44
C HIS A 767 -11.29 3.14 -21.93
N GLN A 768 -10.29 2.63 -21.20
CA GLN A 768 -9.55 1.42 -21.58
C GLN A 768 -9.50 0.39 -20.45
N GLY A 769 -9.39 -0.88 -20.83
CA GLY A 769 -9.41 -2.01 -19.90
C GLY A 769 -8.13 -2.84 -19.90
N TYR A 770 -7.74 -3.31 -18.73
CA TYR A 770 -6.78 -4.40 -18.56
C TYR A 770 -7.52 -5.69 -18.18
N VAL A 771 -7.09 -6.81 -18.76
CA VAL A 771 -7.47 -8.16 -18.32
C VAL A 771 -6.19 -8.92 -17.99
N VAL A 772 -6.05 -9.44 -16.78
CA VAL A 772 -4.84 -10.11 -16.30
C VAL A 772 -5.09 -11.58 -16.07
N CYS A 773 -4.29 -12.45 -16.67
CA CYS A 773 -4.33 -13.89 -16.49
C CYS A 773 -3.01 -14.43 -15.92
N PRO A 774 -3.02 -15.52 -15.12
CA PRO A 774 -1.84 -16.05 -14.44
C PRO A 774 -0.84 -16.79 -15.36
N ARG A 775 -1.26 -17.30 -16.52
CA ARG A 775 -0.43 -18.13 -17.42
C ARG A 775 -0.39 -17.54 -18.84
N ILE A 776 0.63 -17.89 -19.65
CA ILE A 776 0.73 -17.45 -21.06
C ILE A 776 -0.15 -18.32 -21.98
N GLY A 777 0.19 -19.61 -22.10
CA GLY A 777 -0.52 -20.57 -22.96
C GLY A 777 0.38 -21.75 -23.32
N ASP A 778 1.34 -21.49 -24.22
CA ASP A 778 2.18 -22.46 -24.92
C ASP A 778 2.98 -23.42 -24.01
N GLU A 779 2.37 -24.59 -23.76
CA GLU A 779 3.06 -25.86 -23.54
C GLU A 779 2.28 -26.95 -24.29
N GLU A 780 2.87 -27.52 -25.35
CA GLU A 780 2.40 -28.80 -25.88
C GLU A 780 2.72 -29.89 -24.85
N ASP A 781 1.69 -30.38 -24.17
CA ASP A 781 1.81 -31.44 -23.16
C ASP A 781 2.15 -32.79 -23.81
N THR A 782 3.43 -32.96 -24.16
CA THR A 782 4.03 -34.19 -24.65
C THR A 782 4.70 -34.92 -23.48
N PRO A 783 4.02 -35.90 -22.83
CA PRO A 783 4.50 -36.51 -21.59
C PRO A 783 5.72 -37.42 -21.83
N LYS A 784 6.91 -36.83 -21.85
CA LYS A 784 8.22 -37.49 -21.95
C LYS A 784 8.61 -38.19 -20.64
N GLY A 785 7.75 -39.09 -20.17
CA GLY A 785 7.97 -39.92 -18.96
C GLY A 785 7.65 -41.41 -19.13
N ALA A 786 6.93 -41.81 -20.19
CA ALA A 786 6.48 -43.19 -20.38
C ALA A 786 7.56 -44.12 -20.97
N LYS A 787 8.40 -44.72 -20.13
CA LYS A 787 9.22 -45.89 -20.52
C LYS A 787 8.31 -47.05 -20.94
N LYS A 788 8.55 -47.64 -22.12
CA LYS A 788 7.81 -48.80 -22.63
C LYS A 788 8.00 -50.02 -21.72
N GLY A 789 6.93 -50.47 -21.08
CA GLY A 789 6.77 -51.79 -20.48
C GLY A 789 5.41 -52.36 -20.91
N ALA A 790 5.34 -53.64 -21.28
CA ALA A 790 4.21 -54.18 -22.07
C ALA A 790 3.34 -55.20 -21.32
N SER A 791 2.09 -55.33 -21.82
CA SER A 791 1.05 -56.31 -21.44
C SER A 791 0.38 -56.13 -20.07
N GLY A 792 -0.89 -56.56 -19.92
CA GLY A 792 -1.49 -56.71 -18.57
C GLY A 792 -2.99 -56.50 -18.34
N SER A 793 -3.91 -56.91 -19.23
CA SER A 793 -5.36 -57.07 -18.97
C SER A 793 -6.25 -55.80 -18.84
N LYS A 794 -7.57 -56.00 -18.75
CA LYS A 794 -8.63 -54.98 -18.84
C LYS A 794 -9.46 -54.89 -17.55
N GLY A 795 -9.99 -53.70 -17.26
CA GLY A 795 -11.32 -53.57 -16.64
C GLY A 795 -11.37 -53.31 -15.14
N ALA A 796 -11.08 -52.07 -14.74
CA ALA A 796 -11.61 -51.48 -13.50
C ALA A 796 -12.20 -50.11 -13.85
N ALA A 797 -13.46 -49.86 -13.47
CA ALA A 797 -14.08 -48.56 -13.69
C ALA A 797 -13.44 -47.52 -12.75
N ALA A 798 -13.07 -46.36 -13.29
CA ALA A 798 -12.53 -45.27 -12.50
C ALA A 798 -13.56 -44.80 -11.46
N LYS A 799 -13.12 -44.55 -10.22
CA LYS A 799 -13.96 -43.86 -9.23
C LYS A 799 -14.22 -42.44 -9.72
N ALA A 800 -15.46 -41.97 -9.60
CA ALA A 800 -15.73 -40.53 -9.70
C ALA A 800 -14.96 -39.80 -8.59
N SER A 801 -14.11 -38.84 -8.98
CA SER A 801 -13.56 -37.81 -8.10
C SER A 801 -14.66 -36.81 -7.71
N SER A 802 -14.46 -36.08 -6.62
CA SER A 802 -15.40 -35.03 -6.20
C SER A 802 -15.36 -33.87 -7.22
N PRO A 803 -16.43 -33.08 -7.38
CA PRO A 803 -16.38 -31.85 -8.19
C PRO A 803 -15.35 -30.82 -7.69
N GLU A 804 -14.91 -30.96 -6.43
CA GLU A 804 -13.90 -30.12 -5.78
C GLU A 804 -12.46 -30.59 -6.14
N ASP A 805 -12.17 -31.90 -6.11
CA ASP A 805 -10.88 -32.50 -6.56
C ASP A 805 -10.52 -32.14 -8.02
N VAL A 806 -11.53 -31.83 -8.83
CA VAL A 806 -11.39 -31.47 -10.25
C VAL A 806 -11.13 -29.96 -10.42
N ALA A 807 -11.61 -29.12 -9.50
CA ALA A 807 -11.45 -27.67 -9.58
C ALA A 807 -9.98 -27.25 -9.32
N GLU A 808 -9.34 -27.78 -8.27
CA GLU A 808 -7.92 -27.51 -8.00
C GLU A 808 -6.98 -28.00 -9.11
N LYS A 809 -7.40 -29.00 -9.89
CA LYS A 809 -6.62 -29.62 -10.97
C LYS A 809 -6.88 -29.04 -12.36
N ARG A 810 -7.69 -27.98 -12.47
CA ARG A 810 -7.76 -27.20 -13.71
C ARG A 810 -6.45 -26.42 -13.88
N PRO A 811 -5.80 -26.47 -15.07
CA PRO A 811 -4.66 -25.61 -15.34
C PRO A 811 -5.07 -24.13 -15.24
N PRO A 812 -4.20 -23.25 -14.71
CA PRO A 812 -4.50 -21.82 -14.54
C PRO A 812 -4.74 -21.14 -15.89
N LEU A 813 -5.65 -20.16 -15.93
CA LEU A 813 -6.10 -19.54 -17.17
C LEU A 813 -4.96 -18.88 -17.96
N ALA A 814 -4.88 -19.23 -19.25
CA ALA A 814 -3.88 -18.71 -20.19
C ALA A 814 -4.33 -17.40 -20.85
N VAL A 815 -3.41 -16.45 -21.01
CA VAL A 815 -3.62 -15.20 -21.73
C VAL A 815 -4.09 -15.44 -23.17
N LEU A 816 -3.51 -16.41 -23.88
CA LEU A 816 -3.88 -16.69 -25.27
C LEU A 816 -5.30 -17.27 -25.36
N ASP A 817 -5.58 -18.35 -24.61
CA ASP A 817 -6.91 -18.96 -24.55
C ASP A 817 -8.00 -17.95 -24.17
N ILE A 818 -7.70 -17.03 -23.23
CA ILE A 818 -8.63 -15.98 -22.80
C ILE A 818 -8.74 -14.87 -23.83
N ALA A 819 -7.66 -14.43 -24.48
CA ALA A 819 -7.73 -13.43 -25.53
C ALA A 819 -8.59 -13.89 -26.71
N ASP A 820 -8.44 -15.14 -27.14
CA ASP A 820 -9.29 -15.75 -28.19
C ASP A 820 -10.75 -15.85 -27.75
N GLN A 821 -11.01 -16.33 -26.52
CA GLN A 821 -12.37 -16.45 -25.96
C GLN A 821 -13.06 -15.08 -25.78
N LEU A 822 -12.32 -14.05 -25.38
CA LEU A 822 -12.86 -12.69 -25.21
C LEU A 822 -13.14 -12.06 -26.57
N THR A 823 -12.20 -12.14 -27.52
CA THR A 823 -12.30 -11.54 -28.86
C THR A 823 -13.39 -12.19 -29.70
N THR A 824 -13.58 -13.50 -29.59
CA THR A 824 -14.66 -14.24 -30.28
C THR A 824 -15.98 -14.29 -29.50
N GLY A 825 -16.05 -13.65 -28.33
CA GLY A 825 -17.16 -13.76 -27.40
C GLY A 825 -17.54 -12.41 -26.77
N PRO A 826 -17.43 -12.23 -25.44
CA PRO A 826 -18.01 -11.08 -24.76
C PRO A 826 -17.37 -9.73 -25.11
N LEU A 827 -16.15 -9.69 -25.67
CA LEU A 827 -15.47 -8.47 -26.13
C LEU A 827 -15.44 -8.36 -27.67
N ASP A 828 -16.26 -9.13 -28.39
CA ASP A 828 -16.40 -9.02 -29.85
C ASP A 828 -16.66 -7.57 -30.30
N GLY A 829 -15.99 -7.16 -31.37
CA GLY A 829 -15.98 -5.80 -31.91
C GLY A 829 -15.02 -4.80 -31.24
N LEU A 830 -14.24 -5.19 -30.21
CA LEU A 830 -13.25 -4.31 -29.58
C LEU A 830 -11.81 -4.54 -30.09
N ARG A 831 -10.97 -3.50 -29.99
CA ARG A 831 -9.54 -3.54 -30.37
C ARG A 831 -8.71 -4.18 -29.25
N VAL A 832 -8.82 -5.50 -29.12
CA VAL A 832 -8.11 -6.30 -28.12
C VAL A 832 -6.67 -6.59 -28.57
N ALA A 833 -5.71 -6.52 -27.64
CA ALA A 833 -4.32 -6.95 -27.86
C ALA A 833 -3.79 -7.83 -26.71
N VAL A 834 -2.74 -8.60 -27.00
CA VAL A 834 -2.06 -9.49 -26.04
C VAL A 834 -0.71 -8.91 -25.61
N LEU A 835 -0.36 -9.02 -24.32
CA LEU A 835 0.97 -8.65 -23.81
C LEU A 835 1.49 -9.65 -22.76
N HIS A 836 2.51 -10.42 -23.11
CA HIS A 836 3.07 -11.44 -22.21
C HIS A 836 4.60 -11.53 -22.22
N GLY A 837 5.17 -12.11 -21.17
CA GLY A 837 6.61 -12.15 -20.91
C GLY A 837 7.47 -12.67 -22.07
N ARG A 838 6.96 -13.63 -22.86
CA ARG A 838 7.65 -14.27 -24.00
C ARG A 838 7.75 -13.41 -25.29
N MET A 839 7.09 -12.26 -25.41
CA MET A 839 7.21 -11.38 -26.60
C MET A 839 8.59 -10.70 -26.68
N ALA A 840 9.02 -10.24 -27.85
CA ALA A 840 10.23 -9.43 -27.97
C ALA A 840 10.05 -8.07 -27.25
N PRO A 841 11.14 -7.39 -26.83
CA PRO A 841 11.05 -6.06 -26.22
C PRO A 841 10.34 -5.05 -27.13
N ASP A 842 10.76 -4.96 -28.39
CA ASP A 842 10.22 -4.01 -29.36
C ASP A 842 8.71 -4.20 -29.60
N ASP A 843 8.22 -5.45 -29.64
CA ASP A 843 6.80 -5.79 -29.76
C ASP A 843 5.98 -5.32 -28.53
N LYS A 844 6.54 -5.48 -27.33
CA LYS A 844 5.91 -5.02 -26.08
C LYS A 844 5.83 -3.48 -26.06
N ASP A 845 6.88 -2.81 -26.50
CA ASP A 845 6.96 -1.34 -26.53
C ASP A 845 6.13 -0.71 -27.66
N ASP A 846 5.81 -1.45 -28.73
CA ASP A 846 4.76 -1.06 -29.69
C ASP A 846 3.37 -1.20 -29.06
N VAL A 847 3.03 -2.38 -28.53
CA VAL A 847 1.72 -2.65 -27.94
C VAL A 847 1.41 -1.71 -26.76
N MET A 848 2.37 -1.47 -25.86
CA MET A 848 2.20 -0.53 -24.74
C MET A 848 2.03 0.92 -25.19
N ARG A 849 2.75 1.35 -26.25
CA ARG A 849 2.65 2.70 -26.81
C ARG A 849 1.30 2.93 -27.48
N ARG A 850 0.83 1.97 -28.25
CA ARG A 850 -0.46 2.01 -28.95
C ARG A 850 -1.63 1.91 -27.98
N PHE A 851 -1.49 1.13 -26.90
CA PHE A 851 -2.42 1.18 -25.77
C PHE A 851 -2.40 2.55 -25.07
N ALA A 852 -1.24 3.11 -24.73
CA ALA A 852 -1.15 4.44 -24.14
C ALA A 852 -1.70 5.57 -25.04
N ALA A 853 -1.68 5.40 -26.36
CA ALA A 853 -2.23 6.32 -27.36
C ALA A 853 -3.73 6.15 -27.65
N GLY A 854 -4.42 5.17 -27.03
CA GLY A 854 -5.84 4.89 -27.30
C GLY A 854 -6.12 4.16 -28.62
N GLU A 855 -5.11 3.56 -29.26
CA GLU A 855 -5.28 2.73 -30.45
C GLU A 855 -5.86 1.33 -30.14
N LEU A 856 -5.78 0.91 -28.86
CA LEU A 856 -6.21 -0.39 -28.37
C LEU A 856 -7.15 -0.21 -27.18
N ASP A 857 -8.28 -0.91 -27.18
CA ASP A 857 -9.35 -0.75 -26.19
C ASP A 857 -9.08 -1.58 -24.92
N VAL A 858 -8.60 -2.81 -25.12
CA VAL A 858 -8.40 -3.78 -24.04
C VAL A 858 -7.07 -4.51 -24.21
N LEU A 859 -6.27 -4.54 -23.15
CA LEU A 859 -5.01 -5.28 -23.10
C LEU A 859 -5.15 -6.55 -22.23
N VAL A 860 -5.07 -7.72 -22.86
CA VAL A 860 -5.05 -9.01 -22.18
C VAL A 860 -3.60 -9.40 -21.90
N ALA A 861 -3.21 -9.46 -20.63
CA ALA A 861 -1.81 -9.53 -20.22
C ALA A 861 -1.53 -10.55 -19.11
N THR A 862 -0.27 -10.93 -18.96
CA THR A 862 0.23 -11.52 -17.70
C THR A 862 0.66 -10.41 -16.73
N THR A 863 1.23 -10.78 -15.58
CA THR A 863 1.89 -9.90 -14.58
C THR A 863 3.02 -8.99 -15.11
N VAL A 864 3.23 -8.88 -16.43
CA VAL A 864 4.17 -7.93 -17.02
C VAL A 864 3.69 -6.49 -16.83
N ILE A 865 2.37 -6.23 -16.87
CA ILE A 865 1.83 -4.88 -16.63
C ILE A 865 1.94 -4.41 -15.17
N GLU A 866 2.33 -5.29 -14.25
CA GLU A 866 2.60 -4.97 -12.85
C GLU A 866 3.70 -3.88 -12.73
N VAL A 867 4.59 -3.77 -13.72
CA VAL A 867 5.65 -2.75 -13.83
C VAL A 867 5.66 -2.12 -15.24
N GLY A 868 4.73 -1.20 -15.51
CA GLY A 868 4.60 -0.55 -16.84
C GLY A 868 4.02 0.86 -16.84
N VAL A 869 3.99 1.44 -18.06
CA VAL A 869 3.60 2.82 -18.41
C VAL A 869 2.33 3.30 -17.69
N ASN A 870 2.32 4.57 -17.26
CA ASN A 870 1.11 5.22 -16.76
C ASN A 870 0.10 5.48 -17.91
N VAL A 871 -1.10 4.92 -17.82
CA VAL A 871 -2.20 5.15 -18.79
C VAL A 871 -3.40 5.75 -18.04
N PRO A 872 -3.53 7.09 -17.96
CA PRO A 872 -4.57 7.74 -17.18
C PRO A 872 -6.02 7.44 -17.62
N ASN A 873 -6.20 6.96 -18.85
CA ASN A 873 -7.49 6.56 -19.42
C ASN A 873 -7.86 5.09 -19.15
N ALA A 874 -7.00 4.32 -18.47
CA ALA A 874 -7.31 2.96 -18.05
C ALA A 874 -8.14 2.97 -16.75
N THR A 875 -9.43 2.64 -16.86
CA THR A 875 -10.37 2.62 -15.72
C THR A 875 -10.67 1.21 -15.23
N ALA A 876 -10.78 0.24 -16.15
CA ALA A 876 -11.15 -1.13 -15.82
C ALA A 876 -9.93 -2.06 -15.65
N MET A 877 -9.90 -2.81 -14.55
CA MET A 877 -8.94 -3.88 -14.29
C MET A 877 -9.71 -5.16 -13.94
N VAL A 878 -9.58 -6.22 -14.74
CA VAL A 878 -10.16 -7.54 -14.46
C VAL A 878 -9.03 -8.54 -14.24
N ILE A 879 -8.97 -9.17 -13.06
CA ILE A 879 -7.94 -10.17 -12.73
C ILE A 879 -8.60 -11.54 -12.69
N MET A 880 -8.24 -12.40 -13.64
CA MET A 880 -8.70 -13.79 -13.77
C MET A 880 -7.90 -14.71 -12.85
N ASP A 881 -8.55 -15.72 -12.25
CA ASP A 881 -7.97 -16.59 -11.22
C ASP A 881 -7.28 -15.79 -10.09
N ALA A 882 -7.92 -14.71 -9.60
CA ALA A 882 -7.32 -13.77 -8.64
C ALA A 882 -6.85 -14.45 -7.34
N ASP A 883 -7.47 -15.57 -6.95
CA ASP A 883 -7.05 -16.41 -5.82
C ASP A 883 -5.63 -17.02 -5.98
N ARG A 884 -5.06 -17.03 -7.19
CA ARG A 884 -3.69 -17.47 -7.48
C ARG A 884 -2.64 -16.35 -7.36
N PHE A 885 -3.03 -15.09 -7.16
CA PHE A 885 -2.11 -13.93 -7.06
C PHE A 885 -1.87 -13.54 -5.60
N GLY A 886 -0.63 -13.15 -5.25
CA GLY A 886 -0.31 -12.60 -3.93
C GLY A 886 -0.92 -11.20 -3.71
N VAL A 887 -1.15 -10.80 -2.45
CA VAL A 887 -1.79 -9.50 -2.14
C VAL A 887 -1.03 -8.32 -2.72
N SER A 888 0.30 -8.27 -2.58
CA SER A 888 1.12 -7.20 -3.15
C SER A 888 0.97 -7.08 -4.68
N GLN A 889 0.85 -8.22 -5.39
CA GLN A 889 0.65 -8.23 -6.83
C GLN A 889 -0.74 -7.71 -7.21
N LEU A 890 -1.78 -8.18 -6.50
CA LEU A 890 -3.14 -7.66 -6.66
C LEU A 890 -3.19 -6.15 -6.38
N HIS A 891 -2.41 -5.66 -5.41
CA HIS A 891 -2.33 -4.25 -5.08
C HIS A 891 -1.68 -3.43 -6.20
N GLN A 892 -0.53 -3.87 -6.71
CA GLN A 892 0.19 -3.18 -7.78
C GLN A 892 -0.58 -3.22 -9.11
N LEU A 893 -1.25 -4.33 -9.43
CA LEU A 893 -2.14 -4.44 -10.58
C LEU A 893 -3.36 -3.51 -10.42
N ARG A 894 -4.04 -3.51 -9.26
CA ARG A 894 -5.09 -2.51 -8.94
C ARG A 894 -4.58 -1.10 -9.15
N GLY A 895 -3.36 -0.81 -8.69
CA GLY A 895 -2.69 0.47 -8.83
C GLY A 895 -2.30 0.87 -10.27
N ARG A 896 -2.59 0.08 -11.32
CA ARG A 896 -2.41 0.48 -12.73
C ARG A 896 -3.64 1.17 -13.34
N VAL A 897 -4.81 1.13 -12.70
CA VAL A 897 -6.03 1.86 -13.12
C VAL A 897 -6.41 2.98 -12.14
N GLY A 898 -7.31 3.88 -12.56
CA GLY A 898 -7.74 5.01 -11.73
C GLY A 898 -6.68 6.11 -11.57
N ARG A 899 -5.68 6.14 -12.46
CA ARG A 899 -4.59 7.13 -12.51
C ARG A 899 -4.98 8.45 -13.21
N GLY A 900 -6.27 8.66 -13.43
CA GLY A 900 -6.83 9.85 -14.06
C GLY A 900 -8.14 10.27 -13.38
N ALA A 901 -8.86 11.17 -14.05
CA ALA A 901 -10.10 11.75 -13.52
C ALA A 901 -11.30 10.78 -13.49
N ALA A 902 -11.22 9.62 -14.14
CA ALA A 902 -12.27 8.61 -14.08
C ALA A 902 -12.02 7.62 -12.92
N PRO A 903 -13.07 7.21 -12.18
CA PRO A 903 -12.92 6.27 -11.06
C PRO A 903 -12.42 4.92 -11.56
N GLY A 904 -11.46 4.33 -10.84
CA GLY A 904 -10.97 2.99 -11.18
C GLY A 904 -11.96 1.92 -10.74
N LEU A 905 -12.07 0.83 -11.52
CA LEU A 905 -12.81 -0.37 -11.17
C LEU A 905 -11.89 -1.58 -11.27
N CYS A 906 -11.78 -2.33 -10.17
CA CYS A 906 -10.93 -3.51 -10.06
C CYS A 906 -11.75 -4.75 -9.68
N LEU A 907 -11.90 -5.69 -10.62
CA LEU A 907 -12.71 -6.89 -10.50
C LEU A 907 -11.82 -8.12 -10.31
N LEU A 908 -11.88 -8.71 -9.12
CA LEU A 908 -11.10 -9.88 -8.71
C LEU A 908 -11.92 -11.15 -8.97
N VAL A 909 -11.71 -11.81 -10.11
CA VAL A 909 -12.48 -12.99 -10.53
C VAL A 909 -11.94 -14.25 -9.87
N SER A 910 -12.82 -15.04 -9.24
CA SER A 910 -12.44 -16.28 -8.56
C SER A 910 -13.52 -17.36 -8.68
N GLU A 911 -13.09 -18.62 -8.82
CA GLU A 911 -13.95 -19.81 -8.75
C GLU A 911 -13.98 -20.45 -7.34
N MET A 912 -13.31 -19.84 -6.35
CA MET A 912 -13.22 -20.35 -4.98
C MET A 912 -14.52 -20.11 -4.17
N PRO A 913 -14.95 -21.08 -3.32
CA PRO A 913 -16.14 -20.92 -2.49
C PRO A 913 -16.03 -19.77 -1.49
N GLU A 914 -17.16 -19.10 -1.21
CA GLU A 914 -17.22 -17.90 -0.35
C GLU A 914 -16.62 -18.08 1.06
N ALA A 915 -16.72 -19.27 1.65
CA ALA A 915 -16.15 -19.60 2.96
C ALA A 915 -14.65 -20.01 2.94
N SER A 916 -13.96 -19.89 1.80
CA SER A 916 -12.54 -20.26 1.69
C SER A 916 -11.60 -19.14 2.18
N PRO A 917 -10.40 -19.48 2.72
CA PRO A 917 -9.38 -18.48 3.05
C PRO A 917 -8.98 -17.60 1.87
N ALA A 918 -8.99 -18.15 0.65
CA ALA A 918 -8.73 -17.40 -0.58
C ALA A 918 -9.80 -16.32 -0.83
N ARG A 919 -11.09 -16.62 -0.60
CA ARG A 919 -12.17 -15.62 -0.72
C ARG A 919 -12.13 -14.57 0.38
N ALA A 920 -11.71 -14.93 1.59
CA ALA A 920 -11.44 -13.98 2.68
C ALA A 920 -10.29 -13.03 2.30
N ARG A 921 -9.17 -13.55 1.78
CA ARG A 921 -8.05 -12.74 1.25
C ARG A 921 -8.52 -11.74 0.21
N LEU A 922 -9.23 -12.20 -0.83
CA LEU A 922 -9.72 -11.32 -1.89
C LEU A 922 -10.73 -10.27 -1.38
N ALA A 923 -11.53 -10.58 -0.36
CA ALA A 923 -12.44 -9.62 0.26
C ALA A 923 -11.67 -8.55 1.05
N ALA A 924 -10.61 -8.92 1.77
CA ALA A 924 -9.73 -7.98 2.47
C ALA A 924 -8.98 -7.07 1.48
N VAL A 925 -8.44 -7.63 0.39
CA VAL A 925 -7.82 -6.87 -0.71
C VAL A 925 -8.80 -5.89 -1.37
N ALA A 926 -10.09 -6.25 -1.44
CA ALA A 926 -11.13 -5.37 -1.94
C ALA A 926 -11.60 -4.31 -0.93
N GLY A 927 -11.37 -4.51 0.37
CA GLY A 927 -11.93 -3.70 1.45
C GLY A 927 -11.11 -2.46 1.84
N THR A 928 -9.81 -2.41 1.54
CA THR A 928 -8.94 -1.27 1.88
C THR A 928 -8.11 -0.78 0.68
N LEU A 929 -7.93 0.54 0.60
CA LEU A 929 -7.05 1.20 -0.37
C LEU A 929 -5.60 1.34 0.13
N ASP A 930 -5.37 1.19 1.44
CA ASP A 930 -4.06 1.38 2.08
C ASP A 930 -3.13 0.17 1.86
N GLY A 931 -1.89 0.45 1.40
CA GLY A 931 -0.85 -0.55 1.23
C GLY A 931 -0.28 -1.10 2.54
N PHE A 932 -0.35 -0.36 3.65
CA PHE A 932 0.13 -0.82 4.96
C PHE A 932 -0.79 -1.91 5.53
N GLU A 933 -2.10 -1.61 5.65
CA GLU A 933 -3.11 -2.60 6.04
C GLU A 933 -3.07 -3.86 5.16
N LEU A 934 -2.96 -3.72 3.83
CA LEU A 934 -2.87 -4.88 2.92
C LEU A 934 -1.68 -5.79 3.21
N SER A 935 -0.55 -5.24 3.66
CA SER A 935 0.65 -6.03 3.92
C SER A 935 0.78 -6.50 5.37
N ARG A 936 0.04 -5.91 6.32
CA ARG A 936 -0.31 -6.57 7.59
C ARG A 936 -1.14 -7.83 7.31
N ILE A 937 -2.22 -7.68 6.53
CA ILE A 937 -3.14 -8.75 6.16
C ILE A 937 -2.44 -9.90 5.39
N ASP A 938 -1.51 -9.59 4.47
CA ASP A 938 -0.73 -10.61 3.75
C ASP A 938 0.36 -11.27 4.62
N LEU A 939 0.84 -10.60 5.68
CA LEU A 939 1.73 -11.20 6.69
C LEU A 939 0.97 -12.12 7.65
N GLU A 940 -0.19 -11.69 8.17
CA GLU A 940 -1.09 -12.51 9.00
C GLU A 940 -1.51 -13.82 8.30
N GLN A 941 -1.83 -13.74 7.01
CA GLN A 941 -2.31 -14.89 6.24
C GLN A 941 -1.18 -15.81 5.78
N ARG A 942 0.02 -15.27 5.54
CA ARG A 942 1.23 -16.06 5.27
C ARG A 942 1.98 -16.35 6.58
N ARG A 943 1.39 -17.20 7.46
CA ARG A 943 2.03 -17.79 8.66
C ARG A 943 3.56 -17.83 8.51
N GLU A 944 4.30 -17.14 9.38
CA GLU A 944 5.46 -16.29 9.03
C GLU A 944 6.69 -16.97 8.39
N GLY A 945 6.47 -17.64 7.25
CA GLY A 945 7.23 -18.82 6.84
C GLY A 945 8.67 -18.60 6.37
N ASP A 946 8.98 -17.43 5.82
CA ASP A 946 10.30 -17.09 5.28
C ASP A 946 10.51 -15.56 5.35
N VAL A 947 10.28 -14.97 6.52
CA VAL A 947 10.50 -13.52 6.70
C VAL A 947 11.99 -13.18 6.57
N LEU A 948 12.84 -13.97 7.25
CA LEU A 948 14.28 -13.75 7.46
C LEU A 948 15.16 -14.70 6.63
N GLY A 949 14.70 -15.14 5.46
CA GLY A 949 15.40 -16.14 4.66
C GLY A 949 15.23 -15.97 3.15
N GLN A 950 15.85 -16.90 2.43
CA GLN A 950 15.85 -16.98 0.96
C GLN A 950 14.96 -18.14 0.43
N ALA A 951 14.30 -18.90 1.32
CA ALA A 951 13.76 -20.21 1.01
C ALA A 951 12.36 -20.13 0.35
N GLN A 952 12.33 -20.07 -0.99
CA GLN A 952 11.07 -20.07 -1.75
C GLN A 952 10.18 -21.28 -1.42
N SER A 953 9.08 -21.02 -0.71
CA SER A 953 7.87 -21.86 -0.61
C SER A 953 8.10 -23.36 -0.40
N GLY A 954 8.50 -23.77 0.81
CA GLY A 954 8.50 -25.20 1.17
C GLY A 954 8.98 -25.52 2.58
N VAL A 955 9.98 -24.78 3.08
CA VAL A 955 10.52 -24.94 4.45
C VAL A 955 9.59 -24.25 5.46
N ARG A 956 9.65 -24.66 6.73
CA ARG A 956 8.85 -24.06 7.81
C ARG A 956 9.40 -22.71 8.27
N SER A 957 8.48 -21.92 8.85
CA SER A 957 8.77 -20.69 9.59
C SER A 957 9.95 -20.84 10.56
N SER A 958 10.81 -19.83 10.56
CA SER A 958 11.89 -19.63 11.54
C SER A 958 11.35 -19.25 12.92
N LEU A 959 10.19 -18.60 12.99
CA LEU A 959 9.45 -18.31 14.22
C LEU A 959 8.47 -19.45 14.53
N ARG A 960 8.38 -19.88 15.80
CA ARG A 960 7.56 -21.02 16.24
C ARG A 960 6.50 -20.61 17.28
N MET A 961 6.74 -19.52 18.01
CA MET A 961 5.87 -18.96 19.05
C MET A 961 5.64 -17.46 18.89
N LEU A 962 6.64 -16.71 18.41
CA LEU A 962 6.57 -15.27 18.16
C LEU A 962 5.73 -14.97 16.91
N ALA A 963 4.76 -14.07 17.04
CA ALA A 963 3.91 -13.58 15.95
C ALA A 963 4.26 -12.12 15.65
N VAL A 964 4.67 -11.82 14.41
CA VAL A 964 5.36 -10.54 14.09
C VAL A 964 4.48 -9.31 14.36
N ILE A 965 3.17 -9.44 14.16
CA ILE A 965 2.20 -8.34 14.32
C ILE A 965 1.62 -8.30 15.75
N ASP A 966 1.30 -9.45 16.34
CA ASP A 966 0.69 -9.50 17.68
C ASP A 966 1.70 -9.20 18.81
N ASP A 967 3.01 -9.38 18.55
CA ASP A 967 4.08 -9.23 19.55
C ASP A 967 5.02 -8.05 19.27
N GLU A 968 4.57 -7.02 18.53
CA GLU A 968 5.36 -5.83 18.19
C GLU A 968 6.05 -5.19 19.41
N GLU A 969 5.34 -5.07 20.55
CA GLU A 969 5.89 -4.58 21.82
C GLU A 969 7.02 -5.48 22.38
N VAL A 970 6.90 -6.80 22.22
CA VAL A 970 7.91 -7.77 22.66
C VAL A 970 9.16 -7.66 21.79
N ILE A 971 8.98 -7.48 20.48
CA ILE A 971 10.08 -7.34 19.51
C ILE A 971 10.82 -6.02 19.74
N ALA A 972 10.12 -4.92 19.96
CA ALA A 972 10.72 -3.63 20.28
C ALA A 972 11.51 -3.68 21.61
N ALA A 973 10.91 -4.24 22.67
CA ALA A 973 11.58 -4.40 23.95
C ALA A 973 12.81 -5.33 23.88
N ALA A 974 12.75 -6.37 23.05
CA ALA A 974 13.89 -7.26 22.79
C ALA A 974 15.00 -6.59 21.97
N ARG A 975 14.65 -5.74 21.00
CA ARG A 975 15.61 -4.96 20.19
C ARG A 975 16.44 -4.03 21.06
N ASP A 976 15.80 -3.35 22.00
CA ASP A 976 16.44 -2.31 22.81
C ASP A 976 17.45 -2.96 23.78
N GLU A 977 17.06 -4.01 24.51
CA GLU A 977 18.00 -4.79 25.36
C GLU A 977 19.09 -5.50 24.56
N ALA A 978 18.77 -6.06 23.38
CA ALA A 978 19.78 -6.68 22.51
C ALA A 978 20.81 -5.67 22.00
N THR A 979 20.39 -4.42 21.76
CA THR A 979 21.28 -3.35 21.31
C THR A 979 22.20 -2.88 22.44
N GLU A 980 21.70 -2.74 23.67
CA GLU A 980 22.56 -2.50 24.86
C GLU A 980 23.55 -3.64 25.10
N LEU A 981 23.08 -4.90 25.03
CA LEU A 981 23.91 -6.09 25.22
C LEU A 981 25.04 -6.16 24.19
N VAL A 982 24.73 -6.00 22.91
CA VAL A 982 25.72 -6.07 21.82
C VAL A 982 26.62 -4.83 21.79
N ALA A 983 26.18 -3.67 22.31
CA ALA A 983 27.06 -2.52 22.52
C ALA A 983 28.14 -2.83 23.56
N ALA A 984 27.76 -3.47 24.68
CA ALA A 984 28.67 -3.83 25.77
C ALA A 984 29.58 -5.03 25.48
N ASP A 985 29.05 -6.10 24.88
CA ASP A 985 29.77 -7.36 24.63
C ASP A 985 29.44 -7.93 23.22
N PRO A 986 30.09 -7.43 22.16
CA PRO A 986 29.76 -7.81 20.77
C PRO A 986 30.12 -9.26 20.41
N GLU A 987 31.06 -9.87 21.13
CA GLU A 987 31.40 -11.30 20.97
C GLU A 987 30.59 -12.19 21.92
N LEU A 988 29.72 -11.60 22.74
CA LEU A 988 28.98 -12.26 23.80
C LEU A 988 29.91 -13.10 24.69
N ALA A 989 31.13 -12.61 24.93
CA ALA A 989 32.21 -13.28 25.66
C ALA A 989 31.74 -13.76 27.05
N GLY A 990 30.94 -12.94 27.75
CA GLY A 990 30.32 -13.26 29.04
C GLY A 990 29.07 -14.13 28.97
N TYR A 991 28.55 -14.41 27.76
CA TYR A 991 27.27 -15.09 27.53
C TYR A 991 27.42 -16.26 26.53
N PRO A 992 28.24 -17.29 26.84
CA PRO A 992 28.51 -18.38 25.91
C PRO A 992 27.26 -19.19 25.55
N GLU A 993 26.30 -19.35 26.45
CA GLU A 993 25.03 -20.06 26.20
C GLU A 993 24.21 -19.37 25.09
N LEU A 994 24.10 -18.04 25.17
CA LEU A 994 23.45 -17.21 24.15
C LEU A 994 24.20 -17.23 22.82
N ARG A 995 25.55 -17.21 22.85
CA ARG A 995 26.38 -17.33 21.65
C ARG A 995 26.16 -18.66 20.92
N ILE A 996 26.01 -19.76 21.67
CA ILE A 996 25.71 -21.08 21.09
C ILE A 996 24.27 -21.11 20.55
N ALA A 997 23.30 -20.51 21.26
CA ALA A 997 21.91 -20.36 20.79
C ALA A 997 21.81 -19.61 19.46
N LEU A 998 22.60 -18.54 19.30
CA LEU A 998 22.74 -17.82 18.04
C LEU A 998 23.29 -18.71 16.92
N SER A 999 24.38 -19.44 17.17
CA SER A 999 24.94 -20.38 16.16
C SER A 999 24.01 -21.55 15.79
N ALA A 1000 23.04 -21.89 16.65
CA ALA A 1000 22.00 -22.89 16.33
C ALA A 1000 20.76 -22.28 15.64
N LEU A 1001 20.65 -20.94 15.61
CA LEU A 1001 19.65 -20.21 14.82
C LEU A 1001 20.21 -19.81 13.45
N LEU A 1002 21.53 -19.59 13.38
CA LEU A 1002 22.31 -19.25 12.19
C LEU A 1002 22.95 -20.52 11.59
N ASP A 1003 22.15 -21.36 10.93
CA ASP A 1003 22.67 -22.41 10.03
C ASP A 1003 23.59 -21.79 8.95
N ASP A 1004 24.53 -22.55 8.37
CA ASP A 1004 25.48 -22.09 7.35
C ASP A 1004 24.82 -21.37 6.14
N GLU A 1005 23.58 -21.71 5.80
CA GLU A 1005 22.79 -21.04 4.75
C GLU A 1005 22.17 -19.70 5.20
N ARG A 1006 21.92 -19.53 6.51
CA ARG A 1006 21.42 -18.29 7.13
C ARG A 1006 22.54 -17.32 7.47
N GLU A 1007 23.71 -17.81 7.89
CA GLU A 1007 24.91 -16.97 8.01
C GLU A 1007 25.24 -16.36 6.63
N GLN A 1008 25.18 -17.19 5.57
CA GLN A 1008 25.23 -16.76 4.17
C GLN A 1008 24.06 -15.89 3.67
N TYR A 1009 23.00 -15.68 4.46
CA TYR A 1009 21.92 -14.72 4.15
C TYR A 1009 22.16 -13.39 4.87
N LEU A 1010 22.62 -13.45 6.12
CA LEU A 1010 22.93 -12.27 6.95
C LEU A 1010 24.20 -11.55 6.49
N ASP A 1011 25.18 -12.26 5.92
CA ASP A 1011 26.34 -11.68 5.22
C ASP A 1011 25.99 -11.08 3.83
N LYS A 1012 24.73 -11.19 3.38
CA LYS A 1012 24.23 -10.78 2.04
C LYS A 1012 22.99 -9.86 2.14
N GLY A 1013 22.90 -9.09 3.23
CA GLY A 1013 21.72 -8.32 3.67
C GLY A 1013 21.30 -7.12 2.81
#